data_AF-A0A8J7ZCW3-F1
#
_entry.id   AF-A0A8J7ZCW3-F1
#
_cell.length_a   1.000
_cell.length_b   1.000
_cell.length_c   1.000
_cell.angle_alpha   90.00
_cell.angle_beta   90.00
_cell.angle_gamma   90.00
#
_symmetry.space_group_name_H-M   'P 1'
#
loop_
_entity.id
_entity.type
_entity.pdbx_description
1 polymer ?
#
loop_
_entity_poly.entity_id
_entity_poly.type
_entity_poly.pdbx_seq_one_letter_code
_entity_poly.pdbx_strand_id
1 'polypeptide(L)'
;MNGAIRLLKNYNSSRYFFQKRTIIGIIIILLFAGFSISKFTVHSFSDNNLEEITYETTAVPMANVTIPIDVVFSGYNDEYLDINMINNSLDTAIIYYGIDNYWDEDSQQYISLLDLEITLDYNFYITTPSFDSSLDSFIDTNSWNANTSALNATQLNLQESTGARLSIFYDQEGKAIDGEAVEEYLSTNKGFSSDYPSYIIYFLNQSRFDTSDHSFEHWFEIDEEDPDSNITADFWRLEWDNDLNPDVEFPYPCWGFQNRLFFVDPYCHQWYTIWTDIWWNSDPYEGDFDYLTVDLDTYLEGYTPGTIDFTNHLNTYLSDYLNDIATDVGGRGDGLLYDQKEISAQTLFINDEANHGYSQEDLDWIYHNETINDVFDYVVPNEVANITLDDTWVELVDEIDLQMILVTNTLGAAELGTYPWYNPSWTYLDGMAIFDEFEKIADNYFNMSKGDSIFTSWILLLKDVSMVAWAYGEFREFTGLGGGGNVVCFKDLNRYYASDGTTPRSGVTALLTHEIGHVLGFRHAEINNDAEQGTGGFMRDVMSYYCEGAVDFSIFLKDSLYRTSSFIAYYKNKPAIDAYRINNLHNETILGIIDQVISDGELAIGTMNYVDAYLYYRQLYELTKYLPLVTPTSSTPLGYLLPLILIIPIAIFINKKRNHK
;
A
#
# COMPACT_ATOMS: atom_id res chain seq x y z
N MET A 1 -20.87 69.20 22.99
CA MET A 1 -22.19 69.84 22.80
C MET A 1 -23.07 68.89 22.01
N ASN A 2 -24.17 68.32 22.48
CA ASN A 2 -24.80 68.31 23.80
C ASN A 2 -25.73 67.08 23.83
N GLY A 3 -25.56 66.22 24.83
CA GLY A 3 -26.39 65.03 25.02
C GLY A 3 -25.94 64.19 26.22
N ALA A 4 -25.87 64.83 27.39
CA ALA A 4 -25.67 64.27 28.75
C ALA A 4 -24.25 63.73 29.07
N ILE A 5 -23.51 64.14 30.12
CA ILE A 5 -23.80 64.82 31.39
C ILE A 5 -25.09 64.34 32.07
N ARG A 6 -25.00 63.25 32.86
CA ARG A 6 -25.34 63.23 34.30
C ARG A 6 -25.42 61.80 34.85
N LEU A 7 -24.88 61.64 36.06
CA LEU A 7 -25.08 60.55 37.03
C LEU A 7 -24.37 59.23 36.67
N LEU A 8 -23.31 58.77 37.34
CA LEU A 8 -23.02 58.81 38.77
C LEU A 8 -21.51 58.84 39.06
N LYS A 9 -21.08 59.92 39.71
CA LYS A 9 -20.06 59.87 40.77
C LYS A 9 -20.82 59.62 42.08
N ASN A 10 -20.42 58.60 42.84
CA ASN A 10 -20.22 58.62 44.29
C ASN A 10 -19.51 57.30 44.66
N TYR A 11 -18.21 57.35 44.99
CA TYR A 11 -17.70 57.38 46.37
C TYR A 11 -18.25 56.19 47.20
N ASN A 12 -17.48 55.13 47.45
CA ASN A 12 -16.52 55.03 48.56
C ASN A 12 -15.95 53.61 48.72
N SER A 13 -14.80 53.55 49.39
CA SER A 13 -14.21 52.41 50.12
C SER A 13 -13.42 51.32 49.35
N SER A 14 -12.10 51.56 49.34
CA SER A 14 -11.10 50.71 50.03
C SER A 14 -10.41 49.56 49.27
N ARG A 15 -9.08 49.67 49.32
CA ARG A 15 -8.02 48.65 49.30
C ARG A 15 -7.51 48.11 47.95
N TYR A 16 -6.45 48.80 47.51
CA TYR A 16 -5.26 48.24 46.88
C TYR A 16 -4.85 46.87 47.46
N PHE A 17 -4.77 45.85 46.62
CA PHE A 17 -3.58 45.01 46.34
C PHE A 17 -4.05 43.91 45.36
N PHE A 18 -3.23 43.54 44.37
CA PHE A 18 -3.51 42.63 43.23
C PHE A 18 -4.05 43.24 41.93
N GLN A 19 -3.26 44.10 41.28
CA GLN A 19 -3.36 44.31 39.81
C GLN A 19 -1.98 44.44 39.16
N LYS A 20 -1.15 43.39 39.32
CA LYS A 20 0.02 43.16 38.44
C LYS A 20 0.26 41.69 38.08
N ARG A 21 -0.66 40.78 38.41
CA ARG A 21 -0.58 39.35 38.03
C ARG A 21 -1.62 38.90 36.99
N THR A 22 -2.64 39.69 36.72
CA THR A 22 -3.73 39.28 35.81
C THR A 22 -3.44 39.60 34.33
N ILE A 23 -2.53 40.54 34.02
CA ILE A 23 -2.23 40.91 32.62
C ILE A 23 -1.09 40.05 32.02
N ILE A 24 -0.25 39.43 32.85
CA ILE A 24 0.74 38.43 32.37
C ILE A 24 0.09 37.04 32.21
N GLY A 25 -0.98 36.74 32.96
CA GLY A 25 -1.71 35.48 32.84
C GLY A 25 -2.59 35.36 31.60
N ILE A 26 -3.10 36.48 31.04
CA ILE A 26 -4.00 36.45 29.88
C ILE A 26 -3.22 36.44 28.54
N ILE A 27 -1.99 36.97 28.52
CA ILE A 27 -1.14 36.93 27.32
C ILE A 27 -0.48 35.54 27.14
N ILE A 28 -0.28 34.77 28.21
CA ILE A 28 0.23 33.38 28.10
C ILE A 28 -0.88 32.41 27.67
N ILE A 29 -2.15 32.68 27.98
CA ILE A 29 -3.29 31.85 27.57
C ILE A 29 -3.70 32.12 26.11
N LEU A 30 -3.48 33.32 25.58
CA LEU A 30 -3.79 33.64 24.18
C LEU A 30 -2.66 33.32 23.19
N LEU A 31 -1.46 32.93 23.66
CA LEU A 31 -0.38 32.39 22.81
C LEU A 31 -0.47 30.85 22.64
N PHE A 32 -1.48 30.20 23.23
CA PHE A 32 -1.82 28.78 23.05
C PHE A 32 -3.16 28.58 22.32
N ALA A 33 -3.64 29.59 21.59
CA ALA A 33 -4.81 29.45 20.73
C ALA A 33 -4.36 28.91 19.35
N GLY A 34 -4.36 27.58 19.24
CA GLY A 34 -4.07 26.86 18.01
C GLY A 34 -3.96 25.35 18.14
N PHE A 35 -4.07 24.77 19.34
CA PHE A 35 -4.06 23.33 19.54
C PHE A 35 -5.46 22.82 19.89
N SER A 36 -6.00 21.95 19.06
CA SER A 36 -7.11 21.07 19.39
C SER A 36 -6.69 20.21 20.58
N ILE A 37 -7.42 20.30 21.69
CA ILE A 37 -7.20 19.43 22.87
C ILE A 37 -8.19 18.29 22.74
N SER A 38 -7.73 17.14 22.26
CA SER A 38 -8.46 15.88 22.37
C SER A 38 -8.30 15.34 23.80
N LYS A 39 -9.41 14.87 24.38
CA LYS A 39 -9.40 14.15 25.65
C LYS A 39 -9.57 12.68 25.31
N PHE A 40 -8.69 11.83 25.83
CA PHE A 40 -8.96 10.39 25.83
C PHE A 40 -8.89 9.83 27.24
N THR A 41 -9.71 8.81 27.45
CA THR A 41 -9.84 8.09 28.71
C THR A 41 -9.10 6.77 28.57
N VAL A 42 -8.13 6.51 29.45
CA VAL A 42 -7.49 5.19 29.53
C VAL A 42 -8.06 4.45 30.72
N HIS A 43 -8.59 3.26 30.49
CA HIS A 43 -9.01 2.35 31.54
C HIS A 43 -7.80 1.51 31.97
N SER A 44 -7.25 1.78 33.16
CA SER A 44 -6.24 0.90 33.73
C SER A 44 -6.92 -0.23 34.51
N PHE A 45 -6.58 -1.47 34.20
CA PHE A 45 -7.01 -2.62 34.98
C PHE A 45 -6.13 -2.76 36.22
N SER A 46 -6.66 -2.37 37.38
CA SER A 46 -6.15 -2.86 38.66
C SER A 46 -7.29 -3.48 39.47
N ASP A 47 -7.10 -4.73 39.89
CA ASP A 47 -7.92 -5.50 40.83
C ASP A 47 -9.38 -5.03 41.01
N ASN A 48 -10.23 -5.35 40.03
CA ASN A 48 -11.69 -5.25 40.06
C ASN A 48 -12.32 -3.85 40.26
N ASN A 49 -11.59 -2.75 40.08
CA ASN A 49 -12.18 -1.41 39.99
C ASN A 49 -11.62 -0.65 38.77
N LEU A 50 -12.53 -0.24 37.87
CA LEU A 50 -12.26 0.71 36.81
C LEU A 50 -12.02 2.09 37.44
N GLU A 51 -10.76 2.49 37.61
CA GLU A 51 -10.44 3.91 37.78
C GLU A 51 -10.25 4.54 36.40
N GLU A 52 -11.08 5.55 36.14
CA GLU A 52 -11.07 6.33 34.91
C GLU A 52 -10.03 7.45 35.05
N ILE A 53 -8.92 7.35 34.33
CA ILE A 53 -7.91 8.41 34.30
C ILE A 53 -8.04 9.13 32.95
N THR A 54 -8.60 10.34 32.98
CA THR A 54 -8.67 11.23 31.83
C THR A 54 -7.34 11.97 31.67
N TYR A 55 -6.66 11.78 30.55
CA TYR A 55 -5.48 12.55 30.19
C TYR A 55 -5.91 13.71 29.27
N GLU A 56 -5.53 14.94 29.62
CA GLU A 56 -5.62 16.07 28.69
C GLU A 56 -4.33 16.07 27.86
N THR A 57 -4.39 15.61 26.62
CA THR A 57 -3.21 15.67 25.74
C THR A 57 -3.25 16.94 24.91
N THR A 58 -2.20 17.74 25.02
CA THR A 58 -1.77 18.61 23.92
C THR A 58 -1.54 17.74 22.68
N ALA A 59 -1.97 18.21 21.51
CA ALA A 59 -1.83 17.54 20.20
C ALA A 59 -0.62 16.59 20.17
N VAL A 60 -0.87 15.32 19.83
CA VAL A 60 0.20 14.34 19.64
C VAL A 60 1.17 14.96 18.65
N PRO A 61 2.46 15.14 19.01
CA PRO A 61 3.41 15.73 18.09
C PRO A 61 3.47 14.87 16.85
N MET A 62 3.30 15.50 15.68
CA MET A 62 3.50 14.86 14.39
C MET A 62 4.88 14.20 14.39
N ALA A 63 4.91 12.92 14.08
CA ALA A 63 6.13 12.17 13.93
C ALA A 63 6.75 12.56 12.59
N ASN A 64 7.96 13.12 12.58
CA ASN A 64 8.64 13.46 11.33
C ASN A 64 9.74 12.43 11.06
N VAL A 65 9.64 11.78 9.91
CA VAL A 65 10.55 10.71 9.48
C VAL A 65 11.14 11.12 8.14
N THR A 66 12.46 11.07 8.01
CA THR A 66 13.11 11.35 6.73
C THR A 66 13.47 10.05 6.02
N ILE A 67 13.07 9.91 4.76
CA ILE A 67 13.42 8.79 3.90
C ILE A 67 14.33 9.30 2.77
N PRO A 68 15.58 8.80 2.67
CA PRO A 68 16.47 9.16 1.58
C PRO A 68 16.07 8.45 0.28
N ILE A 69 15.98 9.22 -0.80
CA ILE A 69 15.72 8.76 -2.16
C ILE A 69 16.88 9.22 -3.06
N ASP A 70 17.59 8.28 -3.67
CA ASP A 70 18.63 8.57 -4.65
C ASP A 70 18.04 8.45 -6.06
N VAL A 71 17.95 9.56 -6.78
CA VAL A 71 17.44 9.65 -8.15
C VAL A 71 18.61 9.69 -9.12
N VAL A 72 18.63 8.77 -10.09
CA VAL A 72 19.77 8.57 -10.98
C VAL A 72 19.33 8.68 -12.43
N PHE A 73 19.86 9.68 -13.14
CA PHE A 73 19.65 9.83 -14.58
C PHE A 73 20.77 9.15 -15.36
N SER A 74 20.41 8.17 -16.19
CA SER A 74 21.32 7.38 -17.03
C SER A 74 21.03 7.60 -18.50
N GLY A 75 22.05 7.95 -19.29
CA GLY A 75 21.89 8.22 -20.73
C GLY A 75 21.34 9.61 -21.08
N TYR A 76 21.06 10.46 -20.09
CA TYR A 76 20.63 11.84 -20.32
C TYR A 76 21.81 12.80 -20.52
N ASN A 77 21.59 13.84 -21.34
CA ASN A 77 22.53 14.96 -21.45
C ASN A 77 22.35 15.91 -20.26
N ASP A 78 23.42 16.15 -19.50
CA ASP A 78 23.40 17.01 -18.31
C ASP A 78 23.05 18.48 -18.64
N GLU A 79 23.27 18.92 -19.88
CA GLU A 79 22.88 20.25 -20.34
C GLU A 79 21.35 20.44 -20.44
N TYR A 80 20.57 19.36 -20.50
CA TYR A 80 19.10 19.39 -20.62
C TYR A 80 18.38 19.09 -19.31
N LEU A 81 19.10 18.72 -18.25
CA LEU A 81 18.53 18.46 -16.93
C LEU A 81 18.72 19.68 -16.03
N ASP A 82 17.60 20.25 -15.57
CA ASP A 82 17.58 21.26 -14.51
C ASP A 82 17.15 20.59 -13.20
N ILE A 83 18.12 20.05 -12.48
CA ILE A 83 17.92 19.38 -11.19
C ILE A 83 17.24 20.29 -10.17
N ASN A 84 17.46 21.61 -10.21
CA ASN A 84 16.78 22.51 -9.29
C ASN A 84 15.30 22.63 -9.65
N MET A 85 14.97 22.66 -10.95
CA MET A 85 13.58 22.65 -11.40
C MET A 85 12.89 21.37 -10.94
N ILE A 86 13.48 20.20 -11.22
CA ILE A 86 12.94 18.91 -10.79
C ILE A 86 12.69 18.94 -9.28
N ASN A 87 13.73 19.17 -8.47
CA ASN A 87 13.63 19.16 -7.01
C ASN A 87 12.61 20.16 -6.43
N ASN A 88 12.41 21.32 -7.08
CA ASN A 88 11.43 22.31 -6.62
C ASN A 88 9.99 21.95 -7.01
N SER A 89 9.81 21.06 -7.98
CA SER A 89 8.51 20.51 -8.37
C SER A 89 8.13 19.27 -7.55
N LEU A 90 9.04 18.72 -6.76
CA LEU A 90 8.76 17.50 -6.00
C LEU A 90 7.99 17.76 -4.72
N ASP A 91 7.05 16.86 -4.45
CA ASP A 91 6.48 16.72 -3.12
C ASP A 91 7.52 16.11 -2.18
N THR A 92 7.74 16.82 -1.07
CA THR A 92 8.78 16.49 -0.09
C THR A 92 8.21 15.96 1.21
N ALA A 93 6.89 15.90 1.35
CA ALA A 93 6.23 15.42 2.55
C ALA A 93 4.95 14.65 2.19
N ILE A 94 4.89 13.39 2.65
CA ILE A 94 3.69 12.56 2.62
C ILE A 94 3.10 12.59 4.02
N ILE A 95 1.87 13.08 4.17
CA ILE A 95 1.21 13.17 5.47
C ILE A 95 0.17 12.06 5.59
N TYR A 96 0.39 11.18 6.55
CA TYR A 96 -0.59 10.23 7.02
C TYR A 96 -1.41 10.84 8.13
N TYR A 97 -2.68 11.06 7.84
CA TYR A 97 -3.68 11.39 8.85
C TYR A 97 -4.37 10.12 9.30
N GLY A 98 -4.61 9.97 10.60
CA GLY A 98 -5.54 8.93 11.07
C GLY A 98 -4.94 7.56 11.30
N ILE A 99 -3.63 7.42 11.51
CA ILE A 99 -3.09 6.09 11.80
C ILE A 99 -3.62 5.62 13.16
N ASP A 100 -4.22 4.41 13.20
CA ASP A 100 -4.93 3.85 14.36
C ASP A 100 -6.21 4.63 14.72
N ASN A 101 -7.07 4.82 13.71
CA ASN A 101 -8.40 5.41 13.89
C ASN A 101 -9.29 4.50 14.74
N TYR A 102 -9.82 5.01 15.86
CA TYR A 102 -10.91 4.35 16.58
C TYR A 102 -12.22 5.09 16.33
N TRP A 103 -13.28 4.32 16.07
CA TRP A 103 -14.63 4.84 15.99
C TRP A 103 -15.11 5.22 17.40
N ASP A 104 -15.11 6.51 17.70
CA ASP A 104 -15.69 7.01 18.94
C ASP A 104 -17.21 7.05 18.83
N GLU A 105 -17.89 6.10 19.48
CA GLU A 105 -19.36 5.99 19.49
C GLU A 105 -20.05 7.26 19.98
N ASP A 106 -19.43 8.03 20.89
CA ASP A 106 -20.02 9.23 21.48
C ASP A 106 -19.97 10.43 20.52
N SER A 107 -18.90 10.55 19.74
CA SER A 107 -18.76 11.62 18.73
C SER A 107 -19.23 11.21 17.33
N GLN A 108 -19.46 9.92 17.09
CA GLN A 108 -19.72 9.33 15.78
C GLN A 108 -18.67 9.76 14.74
N GLN A 109 -17.41 9.79 15.18
CA GLN A 109 -16.27 10.17 14.35
C GLN A 109 -15.12 9.21 14.61
N TYR A 110 -14.32 8.97 13.56
CA TYR A 110 -13.02 8.37 13.73
C TYR A 110 -12.06 9.39 14.36
N ILE A 111 -11.44 9.02 15.47
CA ILE A 111 -10.42 9.83 16.11
C ILE A 111 -9.05 9.26 15.74
N SER A 112 -8.26 10.07 15.02
CA SER A 112 -6.84 9.79 14.77
C SER A 112 -6.07 9.75 16.08
N LEU A 113 -5.37 8.65 16.35
CA LEU A 113 -4.46 8.54 17.48
C LEU A 113 -3.05 9.01 17.13
N LEU A 114 -2.68 9.03 15.84
CA LEU A 114 -1.36 9.44 15.38
C LEU A 114 -1.41 9.99 13.94
N ASP A 115 -0.81 11.16 13.74
CA ASP A 115 -0.48 11.67 12.41
C ASP A 115 1.04 11.53 12.19
N LEU A 116 1.43 10.99 11.03
CA LEU A 116 2.81 10.74 10.64
C LEU A 116 3.14 11.55 9.39
N GLU A 117 4.19 12.38 9.45
CA GLU A 117 4.74 13.09 8.31
C GLU A 117 6.03 12.37 7.87
N ILE A 118 6.00 11.81 6.67
CA ILE A 118 7.18 11.25 6.01
C ILE A 118 7.76 12.31 5.10
N THR A 119 8.91 12.85 5.46
CA THR A 119 9.70 13.74 4.60
C THR A 119 10.57 12.91 3.65
N LEU A 120 10.50 13.19 2.36
CA LEU A 120 11.37 12.58 1.35
C LEU A 120 12.58 13.48 1.10
N ASP A 121 13.78 12.90 1.20
CA ASP A 121 15.06 13.61 1.01
C ASP A 121 15.75 13.11 -0.26
N TYR A 122 15.62 13.91 -1.33
CA TYR A 122 16.08 13.53 -2.67
C TYR A 122 17.54 13.92 -2.90
N ASN A 123 18.34 12.95 -3.34
CA ASN A 123 19.69 13.17 -3.87
C ASN A 123 19.71 12.84 -5.35
N PHE A 124 20.22 13.75 -6.18
CA PHE A 124 20.25 13.56 -7.64
C PHE A 124 21.65 13.23 -8.14
N TYR A 125 21.71 12.25 -9.03
CA TYR A 125 22.92 11.78 -9.66
C TYR A 125 22.73 11.73 -11.18
N ILE A 126 23.78 12.12 -11.89
CA ILE A 126 23.91 11.86 -13.33
C ILE A 126 25.08 10.90 -13.48
N THR A 127 24.86 9.81 -14.19
CA THR A 127 25.86 8.76 -14.39
C THR A 127 27.01 9.25 -15.26
N THR A 128 28.09 8.45 -15.30
CA THR A 128 29.24 8.73 -16.16
C THR A 128 29.07 8.08 -17.53
N PRO A 129 29.66 8.63 -18.61
CA PRO A 129 29.60 7.99 -19.92
C PRO A 129 30.16 6.56 -19.96
N SER A 130 31.11 6.24 -19.07
CA SER A 130 31.63 4.87 -18.93
C SER A 130 30.64 3.90 -18.30
N PHE A 131 29.80 4.40 -17.38
CA PHE A 131 28.73 3.61 -16.81
C PHE A 131 27.64 3.38 -17.85
N ASP A 132 27.20 4.44 -18.53
CA ASP A 132 26.15 4.36 -19.57
C ASP A 132 26.56 3.39 -20.67
N SER A 133 27.80 3.47 -21.16
CA SER A 133 28.31 2.53 -22.17
C SER A 133 28.32 1.08 -21.69
N SER A 134 28.51 0.85 -20.39
CA SER A 134 28.50 -0.48 -19.79
C SER A 134 27.07 -1.00 -19.63
N LEU A 135 26.15 -0.14 -19.20
CA LEU A 135 24.72 -0.45 -19.10
C LEU A 135 24.12 -0.72 -20.48
N ASP A 136 24.38 0.13 -21.46
CA ASP A 136 23.92 -0.06 -22.85
C ASP A 136 24.42 -1.39 -23.42
N SER A 137 25.70 -1.71 -23.21
CA SER A 137 26.26 -2.98 -23.65
C SER A 137 25.63 -4.18 -22.94
N PHE A 138 25.20 -4.03 -21.69
CA PHE A 138 24.51 -5.08 -20.94
C PHE A 138 23.08 -5.24 -21.46
N ILE A 139 22.35 -4.15 -21.64
CA ILE A 139 20.99 -4.13 -22.21
C ILE A 139 21.00 -4.73 -23.62
N ASP A 140 21.97 -4.37 -24.46
CA ASP A 140 22.12 -4.95 -25.81
C ASP A 140 22.27 -6.48 -25.79
N THR A 141 22.89 -7.05 -24.75
CA THR A 141 23.05 -8.51 -24.60
C THR A 141 21.85 -9.20 -23.97
N ASN A 142 21.00 -8.47 -23.26
CA ASN A 142 19.79 -8.96 -22.59
C ASN A 142 18.53 -8.36 -23.22
N SER A 143 18.56 -8.15 -24.53
CA SER A 143 17.42 -7.66 -25.29
C SER A 143 17.33 -8.36 -26.65
N TRP A 144 16.11 -8.63 -27.09
CA TRP A 144 15.81 -9.32 -28.34
C TRP A 144 14.78 -8.54 -29.14
N ASN A 145 14.71 -8.82 -30.45
CA ASN A 145 13.62 -8.30 -31.25
C ASN A 145 12.39 -9.16 -30.95
N ALA A 146 11.29 -8.51 -30.60
CA ALA A 146 10.03 -9.12 -30.22
C ALA A 146 8.88 -8.33 -30.84
N ASN A 147 7.68 -8.89 -30.72
CA ASN A 147 6.45 -8.12 -30.87
C ASN A 147 5.86 -7.92 -29.48
N THR A 148 4.98 -6.94 -29.33
CA THR A 148 4.08 -6.77 -28.19
C THR A 148 2.72 -6.30 -28.72
N SER A 149 1.83 -5.82 -27.85
CA SER A 149 0.56 -5.23 -28.23
C SER A 149 0.60 -3.69 -28.22
N ALA A 150 -0.18 -3.08 -29.10
CA ALA A 150 -0.50 -1.65 -29.08
C ALA A 150 -2.01 -1.44 -29.08
N LEU A 151 -2.46 -0.44 -28.33
CA LEU A 151 -3.87 -0.13 -28.17
C LEU A 151 -4.41 0.69 -29.33
N ASN A 152 -5.59 0.31 -29.80
CA ASN A 152 -6.43 1.13 -30.66
C ASN A 152 -7.47 1.87 -29.83
N ALA A 153 -7.06 3.01 -29.26
CA ALA A 153 -7.90 3.85 -28.40
C ALA A 153 -9.24 4.23 -29.06
N THR A 154 -9.28 4.39 -30.38
CA THR A 154 -10.54 4.68 -31.10
C THR A 154 -11.51 3.51 -31.08
N GLN A 155 -11.03 2.28 -31.27
CA GLN A 155 -11.86 1.08 -31.18
C GLN A 155 -12.27 0.82 -29.73
N LEU A 156 -11.39 1.08 -28.76
CA LEU A 156 -11.72 0.94 -27.34
C LEU A 156 -12.88 1.85 -26.93
N ASN A 157 -12.81 3.15 -27.26
CA ASN A 157 -13.90 4.10 -27.04
C ASN A 157 -15.22 3.67 -27.71
N LEU A 158 -15.14 3.09 -28.92
CA LEU A 158 -16.33 2.60 -29.61
C LEU A 158 -16.89 1.34 -28.91
N GLN A 159 -16.02 0.46 -28.42
CA GLN A 159 -16.40 -0.74 -27.70
C GLN A 159 -17.08 -0.39 -26.38
N GLU A 160 -16.46 0.48 -25.57
CA GLU A 160 -16.99 0.98 -24.29
C GLU A 160 -18.40 1.56 -24.49
N SER A 161 -18.55 2.51 -25.41
CA SER A 161 -19.83 3.20 -25.63
C SER A 161 -20.95 2.33 -26.25
N THR A 162 -20.63 1.20 -26.89
CA THR A 162 -21.62 0.38 -27.60
C THR A 162 -21.81 -1.03 -27.04
N GLY A 163 -20.87 -1.50 -26.23
CA GLY A 163 -20.76 -2.91 -25.81
C GLY A 163 -20.48 -3.88 -26.95
N ALA A 164 -20.13 -3.39 -28.14
CA ALA A 164 -19.77 -4.27 -29.26
C ALA A 164 -18.31 -4.71 -29.10
N ARG A 165 -18.06 -6.02 -29.12
CA ARG A 165 -16.70 -6.56 -29.19
C ARG A 165 -16.01 -6.13 -30.49
N LEU A 166 -14.84 -5.52 -30.37
CA LEU A 166 -14.02 -4.97 -31.44
C LEU A 166 -12.57 -5.46 -31.28
N SER A 167 -11.80 -5.33 -32.37
CA SER A 167 -10.35 -5.49 -32.34
C SER A 167 -9.75 -4.19 -31.82
N ILE A 168 -9.44 -4.19 -30.52
CA ILE A 168 -8.92 -3.04 -29.78
C ILE A 168 -7.39 -3.09 -29.65
N PHE A 169 -6.75 -4.21 -30.00
CA PHE A 169 -5.30 -4.36 -30.03
C PHE A 169 -4.77 -4.74 -31.41
N TYR A 170 -3.52 -4.39 -31.68
CA TYR A 170 -2.74 -4.82 -32.85
C TYR A 170 -1.27 -5.04 -32.46
N ASP A 171 -0.56 -5.82 -33.27
CA ASP A 171 0.86 -6.12 -33.03
C ASP A 171 1.72 -4.86 -33.15
N GLN A 172 2.62 -4.66 -32.18
CA GLN A 172 3.67 -3.64 -32.17
C GLN A 172 5.02 -4.33 -32.32
N GLU A 173 5.77 -4.01 -33.38
CA GLU A 173 7.14 -4.52 -33.52
C GLU A 173 8.10 -3.73 -32.63
N GLY A 174 9.14 -4.38 -32.11
CA GLY A 174 10.14 -3.68 -31.32
C GLY A 174 11.23 -4.51 -30.66
N LYS A 175 11.74 -3.97 -29.56
CA LYS A 175 12.85 -4.46 -28.78
C LYS A 175 12.41 -4.69 -27.33
N ALA A 176 12.28 -5.95 -26.96
CA ALA A 176 12.09 -6.35 -25.58
C ALA A 176 13.43 -6.35 -24.82
N ILE A 177 13.40 -5.86 -23.58
CA ILE A 177 14.53 -5.79 -22.66
C ILE A 177 14.19 -6.60 -21.41
N ASP A 178 15.05 -7.54 -21.00
CA ASP A 178 14.87 -8.31 -19.77
C ASP A 178 14.95 -7.39 -18.53
N GLY A 179 13.79 -7.10 -17.94
CA GLY A 179 13.67 -6.20 -16.79
C GLY A 179 14.37 -6.73 -15.53
N GLU A 180 14.25 -8.04 -15.26
CA GLU A 180 14.87 -8.67 -14.09
C GLU A 180 16.40 -8.63 -14.18
N ALA A 181 16.96 -8.91 -15.35
CA ALA A 181 18.40 -8.82 -15.58
C ALA A 181 18.93 -7.39 -15.40
N VAL A 182 18.17 -6.38 -15.83
CA VAL A 182 18.53 -4.96 -15.63
C VAL A 182 18.48 -4.59 -14.14
N GLU A 183 17.48 -5.04 -13.39
CA GLU A 183 17.40 -4.82 -11.93
C GLU A 183 18.65 -5.39 -11.23
N GLU A 184 19.01 -6.65 -11.53
CA GLU A 184 20.18 -7.31 -10.94
C GLU A 184 21.47 -6.57 -11.28
N TYR A 185 21.63 -6.14 -12.53
CA TYR A 185 22.79 -5.36 -12.96
C TYR A 185 22.89 -4.03 -12.21
N LEU A 186 21.81 -3.26 -12.11
CA LEU A 186 21.81 -1.94 -11.45
C LEU A 186 22.00 -2.07 -9.92
N SER A 187 21.46 -3.13 -9.31
CA SER A 187 21.64 -3.40 -7.87
C SER A 187 23.12 -3.60 -7.49
N THR A 188 23.91 -4.19 -8.40
CA THR A 188 25.33 -4.49 -8.21
C THR A 188 26.25 -3.42 -8.79
N ASN A 189 25.80 -2.71 -9.83
CA ASN A 189 26.53 -1.66 -10.53
C ASN A 189 25.73 -0.37 -10.47
N LYS A 190 25.84 0.36 -9.36
CA LYS A 190 25.00 1.55 -9.17
C LYS A 190 25.34 2.72 -10.09
N GLY A 191 26.58 2.83 -10.55
CA GLY A 191 27.02 4.00 -11.35
C GLY A 191 27.23 5.29 -10.55
N PHE A 192 26.92 5.28 -9.26
CA PHE A 192 27.16 6.36 -8.30
C PHE A 192 27.57 5.80 -6.93
N SER A 193 27.92 6.68 -5.99
CA SER A 193 28.20 6.33 -4.59
C SER A 193 27.29 7.11 -3.66
N SER A 194 26.56 6.40 -2.80
CA SER A 194 25.80 6.97 -1.69
C SER A 194 26.50 6.66 -0.37
N ASP A 195 26.47 7.63 0.56
CA ASP A 195 27.06 7.49 1.88
C ASP A 195 26.14 6.73 2.87
N TYR A 196 24.88 6.52 2.48
CA TYR A 196 23.82 5.97 3.34
C TYR A 196 22.92 5.01 2.55
N PRO A 197 22.20 4.09 3.23
CA PRO A 197 21.12 3.34 2.60
C PRO A 197 19.99 4.26 2.13
N SER A 198 19.44 3.98 0.95
CA SER A 198 18.39 4.75 0.29
C SER A 198 17.50 3.86 -0.58
N TYR A 199 16.33 4.36 -0.94
CA TYR A 199 15.62 3.88 -2.13
C TYR A 199 16.25 4.52 -3.35
N ILE A 200 16.41 3.77 -4.44
CA ILE A 200 17.06 4.24 -5.66
C ILE A 200 16.04 4.24 -6.79
N ILE A 201 15.91 5.36 -7.49
CA ILE A 201 15.04 5.49 -8.67
C ILE A 201 15.91 5.84 -9.86
N TYR A 202 16.00 4.95 -10.85
CA TYR A 202 16.70 5.21 -12.11
C TYR A 202 15.74 5.72 -13.17
N PHE A 203 16.10 6.82 -13.81
CA PHE A 203 15.56 7.24 -15.09
C PHE A 203 16.56 6.83 -16.17
N LEU A 204 16.18 5.84 -16.97
CA LEU A 204 16.92 5.33 -18.10
C LEU A 204 16.51 6.07 -19.38
N ASN A 205 17.41 6.12 -20.35
CA ASN A 205 17.11 6.62 -21.68
C ASN A 205 17.66 5.63 -22.71
N GLN A 206 16.78 4.77 -23.23
CA GLN A 206 17.04 3.78 -24.26
C GLN A 206 16.31 4.10 -25.57
N SER A 207 15.92 5.37 -25.78
CA SER A 207 15.35 5.92 -27.03
C SER A 207 16.14 5.63 -28.30
N ARG A 208 17.38 5.14 -28.18
CA ARG A 208 18.18 4.61 -29.30
C ARG A 208 17.57 3.37 -29.95
N PHE A 209 16.65 2.67 -29.28
CA PHE A 209 15.95 1.53 -29.84
C PHE A 209 14.76 1.94 -30.71
N ASP A 210 14.22 3.13 -30.51
CA ASP A 210 12.98 3.56 -31.15
C ASP A 210 13.22 4.16 -32.53
N THR A 211 12.21 4.04 -33.39
CA THR A 211 12.16 4.77 -34.64
C THR A 211 11.33 6.04 -34.51
N SER A 212 11.74 7.10 -35.18
CA SER A 212 11.05 8.41 -35.13
C SER A 212 9.60 8.42 -35.65
N ASP A 213 9.11 7.30 -36.19
CA ASP A 213 7.75 7.11 -36.68
C ASP A 213 6.96 6.11 -35.85
N HIS A 214 7.50 5.69 -34.70
CA HIS A 214 6.90 4.75 -33.75
C HIS A 214 6.57 3.37 -34.36
N SER A 215 7.16 3.04 -35.50
CA SER A 215 6.99 1.72 -36.14
C SER A 215 7.82 0.62 -35.50
N PHE A 216 8.78 0.97 -34.64
CA PHE A 216 9.59 0.06 -33.87
C PHE A 216 9.90 0.73 -32.52
N GLU A 217 9.48 0.09 -31.44
CA GLU A 217 9.57 0.62 -30.07
C GLU A 217 10.38 -0.28 -29.15
N HIS A 218 10.62 0.13 -27.90
CA HIS A 218 11.14 -0.74 -26.86
C HIS A 218 10.26 -0.78 -25.61
N TRP A 219 10.43 -1.84 -24.83
CA TRP A 219 9.77 -2.04 -23.55
C TRP A 219 10.61 -3.00 -22.68
N PHE A 220 10.33 -3.02 -21.38
CA PHE A 220 10.77 -4.10 -20.52
C PHE A 220 9.81 -5.28 -20.64
N GLU A 221 10.36 -6.47 -20.86
CA GLU A 221 9.63 -7.73 -20.89
C GLU A 221 9.98 -8.53 -19.65
N ILE A 222 8.96 -9.15 -19.07
CA ILE A 222 9.06 -9.99 -17.87
C ILE A 222 8.33 -11.29 -18.15
N ASP A 223 8.97 -12.39 -17.77
CA ASP A 223 8.38 -13.72 -17.87
C ASP A 223 7.57 -13.99 -16.59
N GLU A 224 6.27 -13.71 -16.65
CA GLU A 224 5.33 -14.05 -15.58
C GLU A 224 4.64 -15.37 -15.90
N GLU A 225 4.63 -16.30 -14.95
CA GLU A 225 3.83 -17.52 -15.02
C GLU A 225 2.73 -17.45 -13.95
N ASP A 226 1.53 -17.89 -14.29
CA ASP A 226 0.48 -18.08 -13.29
C ASP A 226 0.92 -19.17 -12.29
N PRO A 227 0.91 -18.89 -10.98
CA PRO A 227 1.46 -19.77 -9.96
C PRO A 227 0.71 -21.11 -9.86
N ASP A 228 -0.52 -21.17 -10.36
CA ASP A 228 -1.41 -22.30 -10.24
C ASP A 228 -1.27 -23.28 -11.42
N SER A 229 -1.19 -22.74 -12.64
CA SER A 229 -1.12 -23.50 -13.88
C SER A 229 0.30 -23.66 -14.45
N ASN A 230 1.26 -22.83 -14.04
CA ASN A 230 2.60 -22.67 -14.65
C ASN A 230 2.52 -22.38 -16.16
N ILE A 231 1.49 -21.67 -16.58
CA ILE A 231 1.37 -21.15 -17.94
C ILE A 231 1.78 -19.69 -17.88
N THR A 232 2.57 -19.24 -18.86
CA THR A 232 2.88 -17.81 -19.02
C THR A 232 1.59 -17.01 -18.91
N ALA A 233 1.55 -16.07 -17.99
CA ALA A 233 0.41 -15.21 -17.77
C ALA A 233 0.17 -14.42 -19.06
N ASP A 234 -0.85 -14.83 -19.82
CA ASP A 234 -1.30 -14.08 -20.97
C ASP A 234 -2.09 -12.90 -20.44
N PHE A 235 -1.47 -11.71 -20.44
CA PHE A 235 -2.10 -10.53 -19.86
C PHE A 235 -3.50 -10.36 -20.45
N TRP A 236 -4.45 -10.46 -19.53
CA TRP A 236 -5.87 -10.19 -19.70
C TRP A 236 -6.72 -11.17 -20.51
N ARG A 237 -7.75 -11.68 -19.83
CA ARG A 237 -9.11 -11.43 -20.32
C ARG A 237 -9.88 -10.54 -19.37
N LEU A 238 -9.76 -9.24 -19.58
CA LEU A 238 -10.86 -8.32 -19.33
C LEU A 238 -12.14 -8.89 -19.96
N GLU A 239 -13.31 -8.59 -19.41
CA GLU A 239 -14.66 -8.91 -19.93
C GLU A 239 -14.83 -8.76 -21.47
N TRP A 240 -13.95 -7.95 -22.06
CA TRP A 240 -14.01 -7.44 -23.41
C TRP A 240 -12.77 -7.73 -24.25
N ASP A 241 -11.73 -8.31 -23.65
CA ASP A 241 -10.77 -9.02 -24.48
C ASP A 241 -11.49 -10.22 -25.12
N ASN A 242 -11.22 -10.41 -26.40
CA ASN A 242 -12.00 -11.30 -27.24
C ASN A 242 -11.17 -11.78 -28.42
N ASP A 243 -11.60 -12.88 -29.02
CA ASP A 243 -10.90 -13.55 -30.13
C ASP A 243 -10.68 -12.68 -31.41
N LEU A 244 -11.08 -11.40 -31.42
CA LEU A 244 -10.73 -10.43 -32.48
C LEU A 244 -9.39 -9.71 -32.21
N ASN A 245 -8.89 -9.73 -30.98
CA ASN A 245 -7.58 -9.21 -30.63
C ASN A 245 -6.48 -10.25 -30.95
N PRO A 246 -5.25 -9.84 -31.22
CA PRO A 246 -4.09 -10.72 -31.11
C PRO A 246 -3.89 -11.15 -29.64
N ASP A 247 -2.98 -12.11 -29.42
CA ASP A 247 -2.52 -12.44 -28.07
C ASP A 247 -1.94 -11.16 -27.44
N VAL A 248 -2.51 -10.71 -26.33
CA VAL A 248 -2.17 -9.43 -25.72
C VAL A 248 -0.95 -9.61 -24.83
N GLU A 249 0.09 -8.83 -25.11
CA GLU A 249 1.32 -8.79 -24.32
C GLU A 249 1.45 -7.40 -23.67
N PHE A 250 1.95 -7.38 -22.44
CA PHE A 250 2.07 -6.17 -21.65
C PHE A 250 3.47 -5.58 -21.75
N PRO A 251 3.66 -4.41 -22.38
CA PRO A 251 4.94 -3.73 -22.45
C PRO A 251 5.14 -2.89 -21.18
N TYR A 252 6.10 -3.28 -20.33
CA TYR A 252 6.38 -2.58 -19.09
C TYR A 252 7.29 -1.37 -19.36
N PRO A 253 6.90 -0.14 -18.94
CA PRO A 253 7.77 1.04 -19.06
C PRO A 253 8.79 1.15 -17.91
N CYS A 254 8.59 0.39 -16.85
CA CYS A 254 9.40 0.43 -15.64
C CYS A 254 9.32 -0.88 -14.87
N TRP A 255 10.22 -1.04 -13.90
CA TRP A 255 10.34 -2.26 -13.11
C TRP A 255 11.03 -2.00 -11.78
N GLY A 256 10.63 -2.77 -10.77
CA GLY A 256 11.28 -2.86 -9.48
C GLY A 256 10.59 -3.92 -8.62
N PHE A 257 11.37 -4.72 -7.88
CA PHE A 257 10.81 -5.84 -7.14
C PHE A 257 11.59 -6.17 -5.86
N GLN A 258 12.78 -6.76 -6.02
CA GLN A 258 13.51 -7.40 -4.92
C GLN A 258 14.43 -6.42 -4.19
N ASN A 259 14.90 -5.41 -4.91
CA ASN A 259 15.82 -4.42 -4.39
C ASN A 259 15.07 -3.12 -4.08
N ARG A 260 15.62 -2.30 -3.18
CA ARG A 260 15.15 -0.92 -2.93
C ARG A 260 15.53 -0.03 -4.10
N LEU A 261 15.21 -0.48 -5.30
CA LEU A 261 15.61 0.02 -6.59
C LEU A 261 14.40 -0.13 -7.50
N PHE A 262 14.03 0.97 -8.12
CA PHE A 262 13.06 1.04 -9.18
C PHE A 262 13.73 1.70 -10.38
N PHE A 263 13.45 1.26 -11.58
CA PHE A 263 13.91 1.94 -12.79
C PHE A 263 12.78 2.12 -13.78
N VAL A 264 12.83 3.23 -14.48
CA VAL A 264 11.88 3.59 -15.53
C VAL A 264 12.65 4.05 -16.75
N ASP A 265 12.17 3.66 -17.93
CA ASP A 265 12.50 4.35 -19.16
C ASP A 265 11.27 5.08 -19.68
N PRO A 266 11.20 6.42 -19.53
CA PRO A 266 10.09 7.22 -20.01
C PRO A 266 9.84 7.15 -21.53
N TYR A 267 10.76 6.59 -22.30
CA TYR A 267 10.61 6.38 -23.74
C TYR A 267 10.02 5.02 -24.09
N CYS A 268 9.83 4.12 -23.12
CA CYS A 268 9.23 2.82 -23.40
C CYS A 268 7.78 2.97 -23.90
N HIS A 269 7.44 2.14 -24.89
CA HIS A 269 6.06 1.94 -25.30
C HIS A 269 5.24 1.38 -24.14
N GLN A 270 4.07 1.96 -23.92
CA GLN A 270 3.08 1.48 -22.99
C GLN A 270 1.68 1.84 -23.50
N TRP A 271 0.72 0.95 -23.29
CA TRP A 271 -0.67 1.19 -23.71
C TRP A 271 -1.68 1.15 -22.58
N TYR A 272 -1.27 0.66 -21.41
CA TYR A 272 -2.18 0.27 -20.35
C TYR A 272 -2.85 1.48 -19.69
N THR A 273 -2.11 2.53 -19.37
CA THR A 273 -2.72 3.70 -18.71
C THR A 273 -3.71 4.43 -19.63
N ILE A 274 -3.48 4.40 -20.94
CA ILE A 274 -4.44 4.87 -21.95
C ILE A 274 -5.68 3.98 -21.96
N TRP A 275 -5.48 2.65 -21.84
CA TRP A 275 -6.60 1.73 -21.74
C TRP A 275 -7.44 2.02 -20.49
N THR A 276 -6.83 2.24 -19.32
CA THR A 276 -7.57 2.47 -18.06
C THR A 276 -8.31 3.77 -18.08
N ASP A 277 -7.70 4.83 -18.61
CA ASP A 277 -8.35 6.13 -18.79
C ASP A 277 -9.66 5.99 -19.56
N ILE A 278 -9.60 5.31 -20.72
CA ILE A 278 -10.78 5.09 -21.57
C ILE A 278 -11.78 4.14 -20.92
N TRP A 279 -11.31 3.02 -20.37
CA TRP A 279 -12.18 1.93 -19.94
C TRP A 279 -12.84 2.19 -18.59
N TRP A 280 -12.10 2.78 -17.65
CA TRP A 280 -12.64 3.16 -16.36
C TRP A 280 -13.35 4.49 -16.40
N ASN A 281 -13.39 5.18 -17.55
CA ASN A 281 -14.11 6.43 -17.75
C ASN A 281 -13.92 7.38 -16.56
N SER A 282 -12.70 7.38 -16.01
CA SER A 282 -12.25 8.44 -15.15
C SER A 282 -12.32 9.67 -16.05
N ASP A 283 -13.22 10.62 -15.75
CA ASP A 283 -13.08 11.96 -16.35
C ASP A 283 -11.59 12.31 -16.23
N PRO A 284 -10.87 12.64 -17.31
CA PRO A 284 -9.46 12.97 -17.21
C PRO A 284 -9.37 14.04 -16.14
N TYR A 285 -8.72 13.72 -15.01
CA TYR A 285 -8.78 14.59 -13.86
C TYR A 285 -8.16 15.91 -14.31
N GLU A 286 -8.78 17.02 -13.91
CA GLU A 286 -8.27 18.34 -14.21
C GLU A 286 -6.89 18.49 -13.53
N GLY A 287 -5.81 18.15 -14.25
CA GLY A 287 -4.47 18.04 -13.70
C GLY A 287 -3.72 16.71 -13.95
N ASP A 288 -4.25 15.78 -14.75
CA ASP A 288 -3.54 14.53 -15.10
C ASP A 288 -2.15 14.79 -15.68
N PHE A 289 -1.21 13.91 -15.33
CA PHE A 289 0.16 13.98 -15.80
C PHE A 289 0.27 13.43 -17.22
N ASP A 290 0.99 14.15 -18.09
CA ASP A 290 1.13 13.77 -19.51
C ASP A 290 1.73 12.35 -19.68
N TYR A 291 2.57 11.90 -18.74
CA TYR A 291 3.19 10.57 -18.80
C TYR A 291 2.21 9.41 -18.73
N LEU A 292 0.99 9.64 -18.23
CA LEU A 292 -0.07 8.63 -18.19
C LEU A 292 -0.65 8.36 -19.57
N THR A 293 -0.44 9.21 -20.57
CA THR A 293 -1.10 9.05 -21.87
C THR A 293 -0.15 9.03 -23.05
N VAL A 294 1.09 9.49 -22.87
CA VAL A 294 2.11 9.53 -23.92
C VAL A 294 3.49 9.25 -23.33
N ASP A 295 4.32 8.51 -24.07
CA ASP A 295 5.75 8.39 -23.81
C ASP A 295 6.49 9.73 -24.03
N LEU A 296 7.74 9.78 -23.59
CA LEU A 296 8.49 11.01 -23.50
C LEU A 296 8.86 11.61 -24.88
N ASP A 297 9.15 10.81 -25.90
CA ASP A 297 9.45 11.33 -27.23
C ASP A 297 8.21 11.83 -27.97
N THR A 298 7.06 11.17 -27.83
CA THR A 298 5.78 11.72 -28.31
C THR A 298 5.47 13.05 -27.61
N TYR A 299 5.63 13.10 -26.28
CA TYR A 299 5.42 14.33 -25.51
C TYR A 299 6.33 15.49 -25.96
N LEU A 300 7.57 15.17 -26.29
CA LEU A 300 8.55 16.16 -26.73
C LEU A 300 8.46 16.50 -28.22
N GLU A 301 7.54 15.88 -28.98
CA GLU A 301 7.35 16.12 -30.41
C GLU A 301 6.95 17.59 -30.67
N GLY A 302 7.91 18.37 -31.18
CA GLY A 302 7.72 19.80 -31.48
C GLY A 302 8.59 20.73 -30.64
N TYR A 303 9.28 20.23 -29.61
CA TYR A 303 10.28 20.98 -28.87
C TYR A 303 11.68 20.70 -29.42
N THR A 304 12.47 21.76 -29.59
CA THR A 304 13.83 21.62 -30.15
C THR A 304 14.83 21.35 -29.02
N PRO A 305 15.63 20.27 -29.06
CA PRO A 305 16.67 20.00 -28.07
C PRO A 305 17.63 21.19 -27.87
N GLY A 306 18.00 21.45 -26.62
CA GLY A 306 18.84 22.59 -26.23
C GLY A 306 18.14 23.94 -26.17
N THR A 307 16.82 23.99 -26.38
CA THR A 307 16.02 25.20 -26.07
C THR A 307 15.53 25.17 -24.62
N ILE A 308 15.18 26.35 -24.09
CA ILE A 308 14.59 26.46 -22.76
C ILE A 308 13.23 25.76 -22.69
N ASP A 309 12.44 25.81 -23.77
CA ASP A 309 11.14 25.15 -23.82
C ASP A 309 11.30 23.64 -23.75
N PHE A 310 12.22 23.04 -24.52
CA PHE A 310 12.53 21.61 -24.42
C PHE A 310 12.99 21.21 -23.02
N THR A 311 13.91 21.99 -22.44
CA THR A 311 14.42 21.75 -21.08
C THR A 311 13.27 21.77 -20.07
N ASN A 312 12.40 22.78 -20.12
CA ASN A 312 11.28 22.88 -19.18
C ASN A 312 10.33 21.68 -19.30
N HIS A 313 9.91 21.31 -20.52
CA HIS A 313 8.97 20.19 -20.70
C HIS A 313 9.59 18.85 -20.28
N LEU A 314 10.85 18.59 -20.64
CA LEU A 314 11.56 17.39 -20.19
C LEU A 314 11.59 17.30 -18.66
N ASN A 315 11.98 18.38 -17.97
CA ASN A 315 12.11 18.36 -16.51
C ASN A 315 10.75 18.29 -15.80
N THR A 316 9.69 18.89 -16.36
CA THR A 316 8.31 18.73 -15.86
C THR A 316 7.88 17.27 -15.96
N TYR A 317 8.02 16.66 -17.14
CA TYR A 317 7.63 15.27 -17.35
C TYR A 317 8.35 14.31 -16.38
N LEU A 318 9.67 14.49 -16.22
CA LEU A 318 10.47 13.67 -15.28
C LEU A 318 10.08 13.92 -13.82
N SER A 319 9.75 15.16 -13.43
CA SER A 319 9.34 15.46 -12.06
C SER A 319 7.96 14.88 -11.73
N ASP A 320 7.05 14.91 -12.69
CA ASP A 320 5.70 14.36 -12.54
C ASP A 320 5.77 12.85 -12.32
N TYR A 321 6.54 12.14 -13.15
CA TYR A 321 6.79 10.71 -13.00
C TYR A 321 7.44 10.38 -11.65
N LEU A 322 8.44 11.17 -11.23
CA LEU A 322 9.13 10.96 -9.96
C LEU A 322 8.21 11.19 -8.74
N ASN A 323 7.34 12.20 -8.78
CA ASN A 323 6.39 12.47 -7.70
C ASN A 323 5.46 11.28 -7.46
N ASP A 324 5.02 10.65 -8.55
CA ASP A 324 4.15 9.49 -8.51
C ASP A 324 4.85 8.29 -7.85
N ILE A 325 5.99 7.85 -8.40
CA ILE A 325 6.79 6.73 -7.85
C ILE A 325 7.16 6.99 -6.36
N ALA A 326 7.58 8.21 -6.04
CA ALA A 326 8.04 8.53 -4.70
C ALA A 326 6.91 8.50 -3.65
N THR A 327 5.66 8.70 -4.07
CA THR A 327 4.48 8.59 -3.21
C THR A 327 4.29 7.15 -2.74
N ASP A 328 4.49 6.17 -3.62
CA ASP A 328 4.36 4.74 -3.29
C ASP A 328 5.45 4.25 -2.33
N VAL A 329 6.66 4.80 -2.42
CA VAL A 329 7.74 4.50 -1.45
C VAL A 329 7.31 4.84 -0.03
N GLY A 330 6.53 5.91 0.14
CA GLY A 330 5.97 6.34 1.42
C GLY A 330 4.68 5.62 1.80
N GLY A 331 3.88 5.21 0.80
CA GLY A 331 2.48 4.72 0.79
C GLY A 331 2.13 3.58 1.74
N ARG A 332 1.13 3.74 2.64
CA ARG A 332 0.43 2.61 3.28
C ARG A 332 -1.04 2.93 3.57
N GLY A 333 -1.89 1.90 3.56
CA GLY A 333 -3.21 1.90 4.20
C GLY A 333 -3.18 1.47 5.66
N ASP A 334 -4.35 1.45 6.29
CA ASP A 334 -4.52 0.97 7.67
C ASP A 334 -4.36 -0.56 7.69
N GLY A 335 -3.43 -1.10 8.49
CA GLY A 335 -3.24 -2.55 8.53
C GLY A 335 -2.62 -3.09 9.81
N LEU A 336 -2.77 -4.40 9.98
CA LEU A 336 -2.96 -5.02 11.29
C LEU A 336 -1.70 -5.24 12.14
N LEU A 337 -0.48 -5.34 11.59
CA LEU A 337 0.72 -5.79 12.33
C LEU A 337 1.22 -4.82 13.42
N TYR A 338 0.54 -4.76 14.56
CA TYR A 338 0.95 -3.97 15.72
C TYR A 338 1.45 -4.87 16.85
N ASP A 339 0.64 -5.81 17.32
CA ASP A 339 0.96 -6.69 18.46
C ASP A 339 0.57 -8.16 18.30
N GLN A 340 0.13 -8.55 17.11
CA GLN A 340 -0.20 -9.91 16.73
C GLN A 340 1.05 -10.80 16.82
N LYS A 341 0.90 -11.93 17.50
CA LYS A 341 1.90 -12.99 17.57
C LYS A 341 1.40 -14.26 16.91
N GLU A 342 0.09 -14.43 16.80
CA GLU A 342 -0.55 -15.56 16.13
C GLU A 342 -1.55 -15.03 15.10
N ILE A 343 -1.35 -15.34 13.82
CA ILE A 343 -2.23 -14.97 12.71
C ILE A 343 -2.77 -16.27 12.11
N SER A 344 -4.08 -16.37 11.94
CA SER A 344 -4.71 -17.50 11.25
C SER A 344 -5.38 -17.01 9.97
N ALA A 345 -4.85 -17.36 8.81
CA ALA A 345 -5.55 -17.17 7.54
C ALA A 345 -6.33 -18.45 7.22
N GLN A 346 -7.64 -18.32 7.10
CA GLN A 346 -8.56 -19.43 6.89
C GLN A 346 -9.34 -19.20 5.59
N THR A 347 -9.28 -20.16 4.68
CA THR A 347 -9.91 -20.10 3.38
C THR A 347 -11.06 -21.11 3.30
N LEU A 348 -12.22 -20.66 2.84
CA LEU A 348 -13.40 -21.47 2.55
C LEU A 348 -13.68 -21.44 1.05
N PHE A 349 -13.56 -22.59 0.41
CA PHE A 349 -14.00 -22.80 -0.97
C PHE A 349 -15.47 -23.19 -0.96
N ILE A 350 -16.30 -22.37 -1.61
CA ILE A 350 -17.74 -22.58 -1.79
C ILE A 350 -17.95 -23.08 -3.22
N ASN A 351 -18.15 -24.39 -3.34
CA ASN A 351 -18.24 -25.08 -4.63
C ASN A 351 -19.70 -25.25 -5.06
N ASP A 352 -20.09 -24.69 -6.22
CA ASP A 352 -21.32 -25.07 -6.92
C ASP A 352 -21.02 -25.82 -8.23
N GLU A 353 -19.75 -25.97 -8.60
CA GLU A 353 -19.32 -26.52 -9.89
C GLU A 353 -19.52 -28.03 -10.02
N ALA A 354 -19.68 -28.74 -8.90
CA ALA A 354 -20.13 -30.14 -8.91
C ALA A 354 -21.46 -30.30 -9.67
N ASN A 355 -22.33 -29.27 -9.64
CA ASN A 355 -23.59 -29.25 -10.38
C ASN A 355 -23.39 -28.97 -11.89
N HIS A 356 -22.20 -28.50 -12.29
CA HIS A 356 -21.83 -28.16 -13.66
C HIS A 356 -20.85 -29.16 -14.30
N GLY A 357 -20.48 -30.22 -13.58
CA GLY A 357 -19.70 -31.35 -14.09
C GLY A 357 -18.21 -31.29 -13.77
N TYR A 358 -17.79 -30.41 -12.87
CA TYR A 358 -16.41 -30.35 -12.37
C TYR A 358 -16.38 -30.89 -10.94
N SER A 359 -15.54 -31.90 -10.72
CA SER A 359 -15.26 -32.41 -9.39
C SER A 359 -14.24 -31.52 -8.67
N GLN A 360 -14.15 -31.64 -7.34
CA GLN A 360 -13.08 -30.98 -6.60
C GLN A 360 -11.68 -31.36 -7.13
N GLU A 361 -11.46 -32.61 -7.53
CA GLU A 361 -10.19 -33.08 -8.13
C GLU A 361 -9.85 -32.34 -9.43
N ASP A 362 -10.86 -31.93 -10.21
CA ASP A 362 -10.64 -31.12 -11.42
C ASP A 362 -10.16 -29.70 -11.08
N LEU A 363 -10.39 -29.24 -9.85
CA LEU A 363 -10.10 -27.90 -9.36
C LEU A 363 -8.93 -27.86 -8.36
N ASP A 364 -8.33 -29.00 -8.00
CA ASP A 364 -7.21 -29.07 -7.04
C ASP A 364 -5.99 -28.21 -7.46
N TRP A 365 -5.86 -27.85 -8.75
CA TRP A 365 -4.76 -27.06 -9.26
C TRP A 365 -4.95 -25.54 -9.07
N ILE A 366 -6.16 -25.05 -8.78
CA ILE A 366 -6.46 -23.60 -8.81
C ILE A 366 -5.90 -22.83 -7.61
N TYR A 367 -5.32 -23.53 -6.64
CA TYR A 367 -4.85 -22.95 -5.38
C TYR A 367 -3.66 -23.73 -4.83
N HIS A 368 -2.58 -23.03 -4.46
CA HIS A 368 -1.41 -23.61 -3.80
C HIS A 368 -1.17 -22.98 -2.43
N ASN A 369 -1.51 -23.74 -1.38
CA ASN A 369 -1.24 -23.35 0.00
C ASN A 369 0.26 -23.12 0.27
N GLU A 370 1.14 -23.89 -0.38
CA GLU A 370 2.60 -23.71 -0.27
C GLU A 370 3.03 -22.30 -0.74
N THR A 371 2.49 -21.83 -1.86
CA THR A 371 2.77 -20.48 -2.39
C THR A 371 2.30 -19.39 -1.42
N ILE A 372 1.08 -19.50 -0.89
CA ILE A 372 0.59 -18.54 0.13
C ILE A 372 1.47 -18.56 1.39
N ASN A 373 1.92 -19.74 1.82
CA ASN A 373 2.82 -19.87 2.95
C ASN A 373 4.16 -19.17 2.70
N ASP A 374 4.76 -19.37 1.52
CA ASP A 374 6.02 -18.73 1.14
C ASP A 374 5.90 -17.20 1.12
N VAL A 375 4.77 -16.68 0.62
CA VAL A 375 4.45 -15.25 0.65
C VAL A 375 4.36 -14.73 2.09
N PHE A 376 3.64 -15.42 2.96
CA PHE A 376 3.55 -15.04 4.37
C PHE A 376 4.90 -15.14 5.09
N ASP A 377 5.69 -16.17 4.83
CA ASP A 377 7.04 -16.33 5.39
C ASP A 377 7.96 -15.18 4.93
N TYR A 378 7.76 -14.67 3.72
CA TYR A 378 8.47 -13.50 3.21
C TYR A 378 7.99 -12.19 3.84
N VAL A 379 6.69 -11.88 3.81
CA VAL A 379 6.15 -10.58 4.26
C VAL A 379 6.05 -10.49 5.77
N VAL A 380 5.74 -11.59 6.46
CA VAL A 380 5.52 -11.68 7.90
C VAL A 380 6.28 -12.88 8.46
N PRO A 381 7.62 -12.82 8.52
CA PRO A 381 8.44 -13.95 8.93
C PRO A 381 8.13 -14.43 10.36
N ASN A 382 8.40 -15.70 10.63
CA ASN A 382 8.08 -16.39 11.88
C ASN A 382 8.59 -15.72 13.17
N GLU A 383 9.66 -14.91 13.12
CA GLU A 383 10.10 -14.08 14.27
C GLU A 383 9.13 -12.96 14.65
N VAL A 384 8.32 -12.50 13.68
CA VAL A 384 7.27 -11.48 13.84
C VAL A 384 6.00 -12.15 14.35
N ALA A 385 5.39 -13.05 13.58
CA ALA A 385 4.17 -13.75 13.98
C ALA A 385 4.22 -15.21 13.50
N ASN A 386 3.58 -16.09 14.26
CA ASN A 386 3.32 -17.46 13.84
C ASN A 386 2.05 -17.48 12.98
N ILE A 387 2.18 -17.94 11.74
CA ILE A 387 1.08 -17.95 10.78
C ILE A 387 0.58 -19.38 10.62
N THR A 388 -0.75 -19.54 10.67
CA THR A 388 -1.39 -20.82 10.35
C THR A 388 -2.34 -20.62 9.19
N LEU A 389 -2.18 -21.46 8.17
CA LEU A 389 -3.05 -21.53 7.02
C LEU A 389 -3.97 -22.73 7.14
N ASP A 390 -5.26 -22.53 6.93
CA ASP A 390 -6.22 -23.61 6.80
C ASP A 390 -7.11 -23.37 5.59
N ASP A 391 -7.35 -24.41 4.82
CA ASP A 391 -8.34 -24.43 3.77
C ASP A 391 -9.42 -25.47 4.06
N THR A 392 -10.64 -25.14 3.67
CA THR A 392 -11.82 -26.00 3.81
C THR A 392 -12.71 -25.85 2.59
N TRP A 393 -13.44 -26.92 2.28
CA TRP A 393 -14.33 -26.97 1.12
C TRP A 393 -15.75 -27.31 1.58
N VAL A 394 -16.73 -26.59 1.04
CA VAL A 394 -18.16 -26.86 1.22
C VAL A 394 -18.88 -26.85 -0.12
N GLU A 395 -19.92 -27.67 -0.23
CA GLU A 395 -20.80 -27.66 -1.39
C GLU A 395 -21.92 -26.64 -1.15
N LEU A 396 -22.08 -25.66 -2.06
CA LEU A 396 -23.04 -24.57 -1.90
C LEU A 396 -24.47 -25.09 -1.64
N VAL A 397 -24.84 -26.21 -2.28
CA VAL A 397 -26.17 -26.83 -2.16
C VAL A 397 -26.51 -27.23 -0.72
N ASP A 398 -25.51 -27.50 0.12
CA ASP A 398 -25.68 -27.91 1.51
C ASP A 398 -25.73 -26.70 2.47
N GLU A 399 -25.31 -25.52 2.02
CA GLU A 399 -25.20 -24.29 2.82
C GLU A 399 -26.32 -23.27 2.48
N ILE A 400 -27.46 -23.38 3.17
CA ILE A 400 -28.68 -22.63 2.87
C ILE A 400 -28.55 -21.11 3.07
N ASP A 401 -27.78 -20.68 4.06
CA ASP A 401 -27.48 -19.29 4.36
C ASP A 401 -26.60 -18.66 3.29
N LEU A 402 -25.56 -19.36 2.82
CA LEU A 402 -24.75 -18.90 1.68
C LEU A 402 -25.62 -18.73 0.43
N GLN A 403 -26.47 -19.72 0.10
CA GLN A 403 -27.42 -19.62 -1.01
C GLN A 403 -28.36 -18.41 -0.89
N MET A 404 -28.89 -18.14 0.31
CA MET A 404 -29.77 -16.99 0.54
C MET A 404 -29.05 -15.66 0.34
N ILE A 405 -27.78 -15.55 0.75
CA ILE A 405 -26.97 -14.34 0.54
C ILE A 405 -26.80 -14.08 -0.96
N LEU A 406 -26.40 -15.09 -1.74
CA LEU A 406 -26.21 -14.94 -3.19
C LEU A 406 -27.51 -14.54 -3.90
N VAL A 407 -28.63 -15.19 -3.57
CA VAL A 407 -29.94 -14.87 -4.17
C VAL A 407 -30.42 -13.47 -3.78
N THR A 408 -30.21 -13.05 -2.53
CA THR A 408 -30.68 -11.74 -2.04
C THR A 408 -29.89 -10.59 -2.67
N ASN A 409 -28.61 -10.82 -2.95
CA ASN A 409 -27.70 -9.83 -3.53
C ASN A 409 -27.53 -9.98 -5.05
N THR A 410 -28.47 -10.65 -5.72
CA THR A 410 -28.49 -10.71 -7.19
C THR A 410 -29.05 -9.42 -7.77
N LEU A 411 -28.32 -8.83 -8.72
CA LEU A 411 -28.74 -7.65 -9.50
C LEU A 411 -29.36 -8.08 -10.83
N GLY A 412 -30.33 -7.30 -11.31
CA GLY A 412 -31.07 -7.61 -12.52
C GLY A 412 -31.02 -6.51 -13.57
N ALA A 413 -31.86 -6.67 -14.60
CA ALA A 413 -31.98 -5.70 -15.69
C ALA A 413 -32.49 -4.32 -15.24
N ALA A 414 -33.07 -4.19 -14.05
CA ALA A 414 -33.52 -2.89 -13.53
C ALA A 414 -32.33 -2.04 -13.07
N GLU A 415 -31.31 -2.69 -12.51
CA GLU A 415 -30.08 -2.07 -12.02
C GLU A 415 -29.02 -1.99 -13.13
N LEU A 416 -28.87 -3.05 -13.91
CA LEU A 416 -27.75 -3.21 -14.85
C LEU A 416 -28.14 -3.10 -16.33
N GLY A 417 -29.43 -3.05 -16.67
CA GLY A 417 -29.89 -3.15 -18.06
C GLY A 417 -29.52 -1.97 -18.98
N THR A 418 -28.95 -0.91 -18.42
CA THR A 418 -28.41 0.23 -19.17
C THR A 418 -26.93 0.10 -19.52
N TYR A 419 -26.22 -0.84 -18.88
CA TYR A 419 -24.80 -1.02 -19.09
C TYR A 419 -24.54 -1.84 -20.36
N PRO A 420 -23.58 -1.43 -21.20
CA PRO A 420 -23.28 -2.12 -22.46
C PRO A 420 -22.73 -3.54 -22.26
N TRP A 421 -22.04 -3.83 -21.15
CA TRP A 421 -21.55 -5.18 -20.77
C TRP A 421 -22.64 -6.12 -20.28
N TYR A 422 -23.81 -5.61 -19.90
CA TYR A 422 -24.82 -6.43 -19.24
C TYR A 422 -25.32 -7.56 -20.16
N ASN A 423 -25.07 -8.80 -19.77
CA ASN A 423 -25.55 -9.99 -20.43
C ASN A 423 -26.70 -10.62 -19.64
N PRO A 424 -27.95 -10.61 -20.15
CA PRO A 424 -29.10 -11.18 -19.43
C PRO A 424 -29.04 -12.72 -19.26
N SER A 425 -28.03 -13.38 -19.83
CA SER A 425 -27.77 -14.81 -19.65
C SER A 425 -26.88 -15.11 -18.44
N TRP A 426 -26.28 -14.09 -17.84
CA TRP A 426 -25.40 -14.19 -16.67
C TRP A 426 -26.14 -13.74 -15.42
N THR A 427 -25.69 -14.22 -14.26
CA THR A 427 -26.14 -13.74 -12.95
C THR A 427 -25.13 -12.75 -12.42
N TYR A 428 -25.58 -11.55 -12.04
CA TYR A 428 -24.71 -10.52 -11.47
C TYR A 428 -24.95 -10.41 -9.98
N LEU A 429 -23.87 -10.43 -9.20
CA LEU A 429 -23.91 -10.36 -7.75
C LEU A 429 -23.36 -9.01 -7.27
N ASP A 430 -24.03 -8.37 -6.32
CA ASP A 430 -23.50 -7.19 -5.63
C ASP A 430 -22.37 -7.63 -4.67
N GLY A 431 -21.13 -7.43 -5.11
CA GLY A 431 -19.92 -7.86 -4.41
C GLY A 431 -19.76 -7.20 -3.04
N MET A 432 -20.04 -5.89 -2.94
CA MET A 432 -19.94 -5.17 -1.66
C MET A 432 -20.97 -5.69 -0.66
N ALA A 433 -22.21 -5.92 -1.11
CA ALA A 433 -23.23 -6.48 -0.24
C ALA A 433 -22.90 -7.91 0.20
N ILE A 434 -22.32 -8.73 -0.68
CA ILE A 434 -21.86 -10.08 -0.31
C ILE A 434 -20.71 -10.02 0.69
N PHE A 435 -19.71 -9.15 0.46
CA PHE A 435 -18.59 -8.94 1.35
C PHE A 435 -19.05 -8.64 2.79
N ASP A 436 -19.96 -7.68 2.94
CA ASP A 436 -20.55 -7.29 4.23
C ASP A 436 -21.37 -8.41 4.88
N GLU A 437 -22.15 -9.17 4.08
CA GLU A 437 -22.96 -10.28 4.61
C GLU A 437 -22.09 -11.45 5.07
N PHE A 438 -21.03 -11.77 4.34
CA PHE A 438 -20.07 -12.81 4.70
C PHE A 438 -19.31 -12.48 5.98
N GLU A 439 -18.88 -11.23 6.16
CA GLU A 439 -18.27 -10.78 7.42
C GLU A 439 -19.18 -11.06 8.63
N LYS A 440 -20.50 -10.82 8.51
CA LYS A 440 -21.47 -11.04 9.60
C LYS A 440 -21.65 -12.50 10.00
N ILE A 441 -21.37 -13.44 9.10
CA ILE A 441 -21.56 -14.89 9.33
C ILE A 441 -20.24 -15.64 9.49
N ALA A 442 -19.09 -14.96 9.48
CA ALA A 442 -17.77 -15.57 9.56
C ALA A 442 -17.62 -16.54 10.74
N ASP A 443 -18.18 -16.20 11.92
CA ASP A 443 -18.19 -17.05 13.13
C ASP A 443 -18.80 -18.45 12.92
N ASN A 444 -19.65 -18.65 11.90
CA ASN A 444 -20.27 -19.94 11.60
C ASN A 444 -19.34 -20.87 10.82
N TYR A 445 -18.41 -20.32 10.05
CA TYR A 445 -17.58 -21.05 9.08
C TYR A 445 -16.11 -21.09 9.47
N PHE A 446 -15.65 -20.10 10.23
CA PHE A 446 -14.26 -19.94 10.62
C PHE A 446 -14.06 -20.05 12.13
N ASN A 447 -12.87 -20.51 12.54
CA ASN A 447 -12.50 -20.50 13.94
C ASN A 447 -11.96 -19.12 14.33
N MET A 448 -12.85 -18.25 14.77
CA MET A 448 -12.51 -16.87 15.15
C MET A 448 -11.69 -16.74 16.45
N SER A 449 -11.30 -17.87 17.06
CA SER A 449 -10.47 -17.93 18.26
C SER A 449 -9.08 -18.54 18.03
N LYS A 450 -8.71 -18.81 16.77
CA LYS A 450 -7.49 -19.55 16.42
C LYS A 450 -6.18 -18.76 16.56
N GLY A 451 -6.24 -17.44 16.64
CA GLY A 451 -5.08 -16.56 16.79
C GLY A 451 -5.47 -15.16 17.29
N ASP A 452 -4.49 -14.28 17.43
CA ASP A 452 -4.68 -12.87 17.78
C ASP A 452 -5.36 -12.09 16.64
N SER A 453 -5.16 -12.54 15.40
CA SER A 453 -5.86 -12.02 14.22
C SER A 453 -6.25 -13.16 13.29
N ILE A 454 -7.43 -13.03 12.70
CA ILE A 454 -8.03 -14.04 11.82
C ILE A 454 -8.31 -13.36 10.49
N PHE A 455 -7.80 -13.94 9.41
CA PHE A 455 -8.11 -13.52 8.05
C PHE A 455 -9.05 -14.56 7.46
N THR A 456 -10.24 -14.13 7.04
CA THR A 456 -11.24 -15.03 6.45
C THR A 456 -11.29 -14.80 4.95
N SER A 457 -11.13 -15.86 4.17
CA SER A 457 -11.16 -15.79 2.72
C SER A 457 -12.27 -16.70 2.18
N TRP A 458 -13.20 -16.12 1.44
CA TRP A 458 -14.32 -16.80 0.81
C TRP A 458 -14.06 -16.90 -0.69
N ILE A 459 -13.89 -18.11 -1.21
CA ILE A 459 -13.63 -18.34 -2.63
C ILE A 459 -14.86 -18.99 -3.24
N LEU A 460 -15.56 -18.25 -4.09
CA LEU A 460 -16.76 -18.73 -4.76
C LEU A 460 -16.41 -19.32 -6.12
N LEU A 461 -16.76 -20.59 -6.31
CA LEU A 461 -16.61 -21.31 -7.58
C LEU A 461 -18.00 -21.48 -8.17
N LEU A 462 -18.39 -20.52 -9.02
CA LEU A 462 -19.69 -20.47 -9.69
C LEU A 462 -19.52 -20.25 -11.20
N LYS A 463 -20.57 -20.61 -11.95
CA LYS A 463 -20.58 -20.58 -13.41
C LYS A 463 -21.64 -19.63 -13.98
N ASP A 464 -21.27 -18.89 -15.02
CA ASP A 464 -22.09 -17.87 -15.67
C ASP A 464 -22.55 -16.79 -14.67
N VAL A 465 -21.68 -16.51 -13.70
CA VAL A 465 -21.87 -15.51 -12.64
C VAL A 465 -20.79 -14.42 -12.80
N SER A 466 -21.10 -13.19 -12.42
CA SER A 466 -20.14 -12.11 -12.31
C SER A 466 -20.36 -11.34 -11.01
N MET A 467 -19.27 -10.93 -10.35
CA MET A 467 -19.34 -10.03 -9.21
C MET A 467 -19.19 -8.60 -9.71
N VAL A 468 -20.13 -7.74 -9.33
CA VAL A 468 -20.09 -6.31 -9.61
C VAL A 468 -20.16 -5.51 -8.33
N ALA A 469 -19.44 -4.39 -8.27
CA ALA A 469 -19.52 -3.44 -7.16
C ALA A 469 -19.79 -2.03 -7.69
N TRP A 470 -20.45 -1.22 -6.87
CA TRP A 470 -20.65 0.19 -7.17
C TRP A 470 -19.36 0.97 -6.88
N ALA A 471 -18.68 1.41 -7.93
CA ALA A 471 -17.42 2.14 -7.86
C ALA A 471 -17.40 3.30 -8.88
N TYR A 472 -16.84 4.46 -8.48
CA TYR A 472 -16.73 5.66 -9.34
C TYR A 472 -18.05 6.14 -9.95
N GLY A 473 -19.17 5.95 -9.23
CA GLY A 473 -20.48 6.43 -9.66
C GLY A 473 -21.23 5.49 -10.62
N GLU A 474 -20.72 4.27 -10.84
CA GLU A 474 -21.38 3.25 -11.63
C GLU A 474 -21.07 1.81 -11.15
N PHE A 475 -21.72 0.80 -11.73
CA PHE A 475 -21.37 -0.61 -11.46
C PHE A 475 -20.21 -1.04 -12.36
N ARG A 476 -19.27 -1.80 -11.79
CA ARG A 476 -18.13 -2.41 -12.51
C ARG A 476 -17.95 -3.85 -12.05
N GLU A 477 -17.41 -4.73 -12.90
CA GLU A 477 -17.06 -6.07 -12.44
C GLU A 477 -15.73 -6.08 -11.68
N PHE A 478 -15.65 -6.98 -10.70
CA PHE A 478 -14.47 -7.23 -9.90
C PHE A 478 -14.29 -8.74 -9.73
N THR A 479 -13.05 -9.19 -9.55
CA THR A 479 -12.75 -10.60 -9.23
C THR A 479 -12.43 -10.82 -7.76
N GLY A 480 -12.10 -9.78 -7.02
CA GLY A 480 -11.83 -9.86 -5.59
C GLY A 480 -12.21 -8.58 -4.86
N LEU A 481 -12.45 -8.73 -3.55
CA LEU A 481 -12.63 -7.64 -2.59
C LEU A 481 -11.96 -8.06 -1.28
N GLY A 482 -11.13 -7.19 -0.73
CA GLY A 482 -10.32 -7.46 0.45
C GLY A 482 -10.23 -6.25 1.38
N GLY A 483 -10.22 -6.52 2.69
CA GLY A 483 -10.08 -5.48 3.72
C GLY A 483 -10.68 -5.89 5.06
N GLY A 484 -10.34 -5.19 6.14
CA GLY A 484 -10.97 -5.42 7.45
C GLY A 484 -10.81 -6.83 8.04
N GLY A 485 -9.87 -7.64 7.54
CA GLY A 485 -9.73 -9.06 7.93
C GLY A 485 -10.55 -10.05 7.10
N ASN A 486 -11.30 -9.58 6.10
CA ASN A 486 -12.17 -10.38 5.25
C ASN A 486 -11.77 -10.26 3.77
N VAL A 487 -11.91 -11.34 3.02
CA VAL A 487 -11.61 -11.44 1.59
C VAL A 487 -12.72 -12.22 0.90
N VAL A 488 -13.24 -11.71 -0.21
CA VAL A 488 -14.15 -12.43 -1.11
C VAL A 488 -13.52 -12.48 -2.49
N CYS A 489 -13.26 -13.68 -3.00
CA CYS A 489 -12.77 -13.89 -4.35
C CYS A 489 -13.86 -14.60 -5.18
N PHE A 490 -14.08 -14.07 -6.38
CA PHE A 490 -14.97 -14.61 -7.38
C PHE A 490 -14.29 -14.64 -8.75
N LYS A 491 -14.21 -15.83 -9.34
CA LYS A 491 -13.72 -16.00 -10.71
C LYS A 491 -14.62 -17.01 -11.40
N ASP A 492 -15.30 -16.57 -12.46
CA ASP A 492 -16.16 -17.45 -13.25
C ASP A 492 -15.37 -18.64 -13.80
N LEU A 493 -16.03 -19.79 -13.93
CA LEU A 493 -15.35 -21.00 -14.38
C LEU A 493 -14.64 -20.85 -15.72
N ASN A 494 -15.21 -20.08 -16.65
CA ASN A 494 -14.60 -19.86 -17.96
C ASN A 494 -13.31 -19.00 -17.90
N ARG A 495 -12.96 -18.47 -16.72
CA ARG A 495 -11.70 -17.77 -16.45
C ARG A 495 -10.63 -18.68 -15.85
N TYR A 496 -10.98 -19.86 -15.30
CA TYR A 496 -10.00 -20.86 -14.86
C TYR A 496 -9.45 -21.71 -16.01
N TYR A 497 -10.23 -21.89 -17.08
CA TYR A 497 -9.85 -22.71 -18.22
C TYR A 497 -9.75 -21.90 -19.51
N ALA A 498 -8.96 -22.40 -20.46
CA ALA A 498 -8.99 -21.93 -21.84
C ALA A 498 -10.37 -22.18 -22.49
N SER A 499 -10.56 -21.67 -23.72
CA SER A 499 -11.84 -21.81 -24.46
C SER A 499 -12.24 -23.26 -24.78
N ASP A 500 -11.33 -24.22 -24.62
CA ASP A 500 -11.63 -25.66 -24.73
C ASP A 500 -12.32 -26.25 -23.48
N GLY A 501 -12.36 -25.50 -22.38
CA GLY A 501 -12.98 -25.87 -21.11
C GLY A 501 -12.22 -26.94 -20.31
N THR A 502 -10.96 -27.23 -20.66
CA THR A 502 -10.18 -28.29 -20.00
C THR A 502 -8.71 -27.96 -19.78
N THR A 503 -8.12 -27.07 -20.58
CA THR A 503 -6.74 -26.63 -20.40
C THR A 503 -6.72 -25.57 -19.29
N PRO A 504 -6.00 -25.77 -18.18
CA PRO A 504 -5.81 -24.75 -17.15
C PRO A 504 -5.35 -23.44 -17.77
N ARG A 505 -5.72 -22.30 -17.17
CA ARG A 505 -5.29 -20.98 -17.62
C ARG A 505 -4.72 -20.16 -16.48
N SER A 506 -5.55 -19.89 -15.46
CA SER A 506 -5.11 -19.16 -14.29
C SER A 506 -5.95 -19.52 -13.08
N GLY A 507 -5.30 -19.75 -11.94
CA GLY A 507 -5.96 -20.10 -10.69
C GLY A 507 -6.42 -18.88 -9.88
N VAL A 508 -6.42 -19.01 -8.56
CA VAL A 508 -6.88 -17.98 -7.60
C VAL A 508 -5.77 -17.55 -6.63
N THR A 509 -4.58 -18.16 -6.67
CA THR A 509 -3.52 -17.90 -5.68
C THR A 509 -3.00 -16.47 -5.74
N ALA A 510 -2.72 -15.94 -6.93
CA ALA A 510 -2.29 -14.54 -7.09
C ALA A 510 -3.37 -13.55 -6.64
N LEU A 511 -4.62 -13.76 -7.10
CA LEU A 511 -5.78 -12.96 -6.67
C LEU A 511 -5.98 -12.99 -5.15
N LEU A 512 -5.99 -14.16 -4.53
CA LEU A 512 -6.14 -14.28 -3.08
C LEU A 512 -5.00 -13.56 -2.35
N THR A 513 -3.79 -13.63 -2.87
CA THR A 513 -2.63 -12.96 -2.27
C THR A 513 -2.75 -11.45 -2.34
N HIS A 514 -3.24 -10.91 -3.46
CA HIS A 514 -3.58 -9.48 -3.61
C HIS A 514 -4.58 -9.05 -2.53
N GLU A 515 -5.69 -9.79 -2.39
CA GLU A 515 -6.72 -9.44 -1.41
C GLU A 515 -6.24 -9.60 0.04
N ILE A 516 -5.38 -10.58 0.33
CA ILE A 516 -4.67 -10.69 1.61
C ILE A 516 -3.80 -9.45 1.84
N GLY A 517 -3.20 -8.90 0.79
CA GLY A 517 -2.46 -7.66 0.86
C GLY A 517 -3.28 -6.49 1.39
N HIS A 518 -4.54 -6.34 0.94
CA HIS A 518 -5.46 -5.37 1.53
C HIS A 518 -5.74 -5.63 3.02
N VAL A 519 -5.86 -6.88 3.44
CA VAL A 519 -5.99 -7.24 4.86
C VAL A 519 -4.74 -6.88 5.67
N LEU A 520 -3.55 -6.96 5.06
CA LEU A 520 -2.30 -6.48 5.65
C LEU A 520 -2.18 -4.94 5.65
N GLY A 521 -3.12 -4.24 5.01
CA GLY A 521 -3.19 -2.80 4.87
C GLY A 521 -2.36 -2.24 3.72
N PHE A 522 -2.04 -3.06 2.72
CA PHE A 522 -1.46 -2.57 1.48
C PHE A 522 -2.54 -1.89 0.64
N ARG A 523 -2.15 -0.75 0.06
CA ARG A 523 -2.90 -0.09 -1.00
C ARG A 523 -2.40 -0.66 -2.33
N HIS A 524 -3.17 -0.45 -3.40
CA HIS A 524 -2.62 -0.62 -4.73
C HIS A 524 -1.39 0.27 -4.88
N ALA A 525 -0.41 -0.18 -5.65
CA ALA A 525 0.80 0.56 -5.95
C ALA A 525 0.56 1.76 -6.89
N GLU A 526 -0.70 2.16 -7.11
CA GLU A 526 -1.13 3.12 -8.15
C GLU A 526 -1.82 4.36 -7.57
N ILE A 527 -1.88 4.51 -6.24
CA ILE A 527 -2.76 5.49 -5.59
C ILE A 527 -1.98 6.74 -5.18
N ASN A 528 -1.93 7.71 -6.09
CA ASN A 528 -1.71 9.11 -5.73
C ASN A 528 -3.07 9.84 -5.69
N ASN A 529 -3.38 10.48 -4.55
CA ASN A 529 -4.48 11.45 -4.37
C ASN A 529 -5.75 11.23 -5.24
N ASP A 530 -6.54 10.20 -4.92
CA ASP A 530 -7.86 9.93 -5.50
C ASP A 530 -7.91 9.50 -6.99
N ALA A 531 -6.75 9.33 -7.65
CA ALA A 531 -6.63 8.73 -8.97
C ALA A 531 -5.97 7.35 -8.86
N GLU A 532 -6.69 6.31 -9.30
CA GLU A 532 -6.21 4.91 -9.31
C GLU A 532 -5.41 4.60 -10.57
N GLN A 533 -4.55 5.54 -10.96
CA GLN A 533 -3.78 5.50 -12.19
C GLN A 533 -2.40 6.06 -11.91
N GLY A 534 -1.49 5.19 -11.50
CA GLY A 534 -0.12 5.54 -11.13
C GLY A 534 0.89 4.58 -11.74
N THR A 535 2.10 5.09 -11.93
CA THR A 535 3.25 4.36 -12.46
C THR A 535 3.83 3.36 -11.48
N GLY A 536 3.54 3.49 -10.20
CA GLY A 536 3.88 2.44 -9.23
C GLY A 536 3.15 1.13 -9.48
N GLY A 537 2.02 1.14 -10.22
CA GLY A 537 1.41 -0.10 -10.70
C GLY A 537 2.33 -0.90 -11.61
N PHE A 538 3.28 -0.28 -12.31
CA PHE A 538 4.21 -1.05 -13.14
C PHE A 538 5.34 -1.71 -12.32
N MET A 539 5.39 -1.51 -11.00
CA MET A 539 6.21 -2.35 -10.12
C MET A 539 5.73 -3.79 -10.17
N ARG A 540 6.66 -4.74 -10.14
CA ARG A 540 6.30 -6.13 -9.94
C ARG A 540 5.87 -6.32 -8.50
N ASP A 541 4.56 -6.31 -8.32
CA ASP A 541 3.97 -6.45 -7.01
C ASP A 541 2.61 -7.11 -7.18
N VAL A 542 2.28 -8.06 -6.31
CA VAL A 542 0.95 -8.65 -6.29
C VAL A 542 -0.15 -7.61 -6.05
N MET A 543 0.16 -6.45 -5.45
CA MET A 543 -0.76 -5.32 -5.27
C MET A 543 -0.94 -4.44 -6.50
N SER A 544 -0.20 -4.71 -7.57
CA SER A 544 -0.40 -4.07 -8.86
C SER A 544 -1.51 -4.78 -9.65
N TYR A 545 -2.30 -4.03 -10.40
CA TYR A 545 -3.21 -4.63 -11.39
C TYR A 545 -2.46 -5.18 -12.63
N TYR A 546 -1.15 -4.93 -12.74
CA TYR A 546 -0.33 -5.12 -13.93
C TYR A 546 0.64 -6.29 -13.80
N CYS A 547 0.49 -7.16 -12.79
CA CYS A 547 1.34 -8.34 -12.56
C CYS A 547 0.48 -9.56 -12.19
N GLU A 548 -0.27 -10.12 -13.14
CA GLU A 548 -1.24 -11.21 -12.90
C GLU A 548 -0.57 -12.51 -12.41
N GLY A 549 0.69 -12.75 -12.80
CA GLY A 549 1.49 -13.89 -12.30
C GLY A 549 2.23 -13.61 -10.99
N ALA A 550 2.27 -12.37 -10.53
CA ALA A 550 2.97 -12.03 -9.29
C ALA A 550 2.17 -12.53 -8.07
N VAL A 551 2.85 -13.29 -7.23
CA VAL A 551 2.36 -13.69 -5.89
C VAL A 551 3.12 -12.96 -4.79
N ASP A 552 4.19 -12.26 -5.13
CA ASP A 552 5.09 -11.66 -4.16
C ASP A 552 4.85 -10.17 -4.00
N PHE A 553 5.03 -9.69 -2.77
CA PHE A 553 5.07 -8.27 -2.46
C PHE A 553 6.47 -7.73 -2.70
N SER A 554 6.58 -6.55 -3.31
CA SER A 554 7.86 -5.86 -3.48
C SER A 554 8.49 -5.53 -2.13
N ILE A 555 9.81 -5.31 -2.14
CA ILE A 555 10.51 -4.83 -0.95
C ILE A 555 10.00 -3.44 -0.51
N PHE A 556 9.44 -2.64 -1.42
CA PHE A 556 8.85 -1.33 -1.12
C PHE A 556 7.63 -1.47 -0.22
N LEU A 557 6.69 -2.36 -0.56
CA LEU A 557 5.53 -2.64 0.29
C LEU A 557 5.92 -3.27 1.62
N LYS A 558 6.81 -4.27 1.59
CA LYS A 558 7.31 -4.89 2.83
C LYS A 558 7.97 -3.88 3.75
N ASP A 559 8.84 -3.01 3.22
CA ASP A 559 9.43 -1.93 4.00
C ASP A 559 8.37 -0.97 4.53
N SER A 560 7.38 -0.59 3.71
CA SER A 560 6.30 0.31 4.11
C SER A 560 5.47 -0.25 5.27
N LEU A 561 5.13 -1.55 5.22
CA LEU A 561 4.46 -2.28 6.30
C LEU A 561 5.24 -2.14 7.62
N TYR A 562 6.51 -2.54 7.60
CA TYR A 562 7.31 -2.57 8.81
C TYR A 562 7.72 -1.20 9.32
N ARG A 563 8.02 -0.26 8.42
CA ARG A 563 8.32 1.12 8.76
C ARG A 563 7.14 1.75 9.48
N THR A 564 5.95 1.67 8.90
CA THR A 564 4.73 2.22 9.51
C THR A 564 4.42 1.53 10.83
N SER A 565 4.40 0.20 10.87
CA SER A 565 4.16 -0.57 12.10
C SER A 565 5.18 -0.25 13.20
N SER A 566 6.46 -0.02 12.85
CA SER A 566 7.50 0.38 13.80
C SER A 566 7.21 1.76 14.42
N PHE A 567 6.74 2.72 13.61
CA PHE A 567 6.38 4.04 14.11
C PHE A 567 5.17 4.00 15.03
N ILE A 568 4.11 3.29 14.63
CA ILE A 568 2.94 3.10 15.49
C ILE A 568 3.39 2.46 16.82
N ALA A 569 4.20 1.41 16.77
CA ALA A 569 4.73 0.72 17.95
C ALA A 569 5.48 1.68 18.88
N TYR A 570 6.35 2.53 18.34
CA TYR A 570 7.09 3.50 19.13
C TYR A 570 6.21 4.61 19.70
N TYR A 571 5.45 5.31 18.86
CA TYR A 571 4.72 6.53 19.25
C TYR A 571 3.54 6.26 20.18
N LYS A 572 2.85 5.12 20.02
CA LYS A 572 1.79 4.70 20.96
C LYS A 572 2.31 4.44 22.37
N ASN A 573 3.57 4.04 22.50
CA ASN A 573 4.23 3.77 23.78
C ASN A 573 4.96 4.97 24.38
N LYS A 574 5.26 5.98 23.56
CA LYS A 574 6.02 7.15 23.96
C LYS A 574 5.44 7.88 25.19
N PRO A 575 4.11 8.12 25.31
CA PRO A 575 3.56 8.76 26.50
C PRO A 575 3.82 7.99 27.80
N ALA A 576 3.70 6.65 27.77
CA ALA A 576 3.97 5.81 28.93
C ALA A 576 5.46 5.83 29.32
N ILE A 577 6.35 5.83 28.33
CA ILE A 577 7.80 5.95 28.54
C ILE A 577 8.15 7.30 29.15
N ASP A 578 7.61 8.39 28.61
CA ASP A 578 7.84 9.74 29.10
C ASP A 578 7.32 9.90 30.54
N ALA A 579 6.11 9.40 30.82
CA ALA A 579 5.55 9.38 32.17
C ALA A 579 6.42 8.56 33.15
N TYR A 580 6.95 7.41 32.71
CA TYR A 580 7.84 6.60 33.54
C TYR A 580 9.17 7.33 33.83
N ARG A 581 9.77 7.96 32.81
CA ARG A 581 10.99 8.79 32.94
C ARG A 581 10.81 9.91 33.97
N ILE A 582 9.67 10.60 33.94
CA ILE A 582 9.36 11.68 34.88
C ILE A 582 9.24 11.16 36.33
N ASN A 583 8.54 10.03 36.51
CA ASN A 583 8.21 9.52 37.85
C ASN A 583 9.32 8.68 38.49
N ASN A 584 10.24 8.10 37.70
CA ASN A 584 11.22 7.12 38.16
C ASN A 584 12.67 7.51 37.80
N LEU A 585 13.04 8.78 38.03
CA LEU A 585 14.39 9.32 37.81
C LEU A 585 15.55 8.57 38.51
N HIS A 586 15.26 7.56 39.33
CA HIS A 586 16.23 6.77 40.09
C HIS A 586 16.35 5.30 39.64
N ASN A 587 15.58 4.85 38.65
CA ASN A 587 15.68 3.48 38.13
C ASN A 587 16.52 3.43 36.84
N GLU A 588 17.82 3.71 36.99
CA GLU A 588 18.78 3.80 35.87
C GLU A 588 18.86 2.52 35.04
N THR A 589 18.60 1.34 35.63
CA THR A 589 18.66 0.06 34.91
C THR A 589 17.52 -0.10 33.91
N ILE A 590 16.27 0.18 34.31
CA ILE A 590 15.12 0.04 33.41
C ILE A 590 15.15 1.14 32.34
N LEU A 591 15.49 2.37 32.74
CA LEU A 591 15.66 3.47 31.78
C LEU A 591 16.78 3.18 30.77
N GLY A 592 17.91 2.62 31.21
CA GLY A 592 18.98 2.22 30.30
C GLY A 592 18.58 1.13 29.31
N ILE A 593 17.70 0.20 29.68
CA ILE A 593 17.15 -0.81 28.75
C ILE A 593 16.22 -0.14 27.73
N ILE A 594 15.31 0.72 28.19
CA ILE A 594 14.39 1.46 27.31
C ILE A 594 15.18 2.30 26.31
N ASP A 595 16.16 3.07 26.79
CA ASP A 595 16.99 3.94 25.95
C ASP A 595 17.80 3.12 24.92
N GLN A 596 18.29 1.95 25.30
CA GLN A 596 18.98 1.06 24.38
C GLN A 596 18.04 0.51 23.30
N VAL A 597 16.83 0.05 23.68
CA VAL A 597 15.86 -0.48 22.71
C VAL A 597 15.43 0.60 21.72
N ILE A 598 15.23 1.84 22.20
CA ILE A 598 14.94 2.98 21.32
C ILE A 598 16.10 3.24 20.37
N SER A 599 17.33 3.31 20.89
CA SER A 599 18.53 3.54 20.07
C SER A 599 18.75 2.44 19.03
N ASP A 600 18.48 1.17 19.38
CA ASP A 600 18.61 0.04 18.45
C ASP A 600 17.53 0.10 17.36
N GLY A 601 16.30 0.51 17.71
CA GLY A 601 15.23 0.76 16.75
C GLY A 601 15.50 1.92 15.79
N GLU A 602 16.02 3.05 16.31
CA GLU A 602 16.44 4.20 15.50
C GLU A 602 17.57 3.83 14.54
N LEU A 603 18.56 3.05 14.99
CA LEU A 603 19.64 2.55 14.15
C LEU A 603 19.12 1.61 13.05
N ALA A 604 18.17 0.73 13.39
CA ALA A 604 17.54 -0.16 12.43
C ALA A 604 16.79 0.63 11.35
N ILE A 605 16.04 1.68 11.71
CA ILE A 605 15.40 2.59 10.74
C ILE A 605 16.44 3.30 9.88
N GLY A 606 17.48 3.86 10.48
CA GLY A 606 18.55 4.57 9.75
C GLY A 606 19.37 3.68 8.81
N THR A 607 19.26 2.36 8.97
CA THR A 607 19.85 1.35 8.06
C THR A 607 18.80 0.67 7.17
N MET A 608 17.56 1.17 7.20
CA MET A 608 16.38 0.63 6.52
C MET A 608 16.10 -0.84 6.85
N ASN A 609 16.49 -1.32 8.03
CA ASN A 609 16.14 -2.65 8.52
C ASN A 609 14.85 -2.57 9.33
N TYR A 610 13.73 -2.36 8.63
CA TYR A 610 12.45 -2.07 9.28
C TYR A 610 11.85 -3.25 10.06
N VAL A 611 12.15 -4.49 9.66
CA VAL A 611 11.75 -5.69 10.43
C VAL A 611 12.39 -5.65 11.83
N ASP A 612 13.70 -5.43 11.91
CA ASP A 612 14.38 -5.32 13.20
C ASP A 612 13.87 -4.10 14.00
N ALA A 613 13.63 -2.95 13.34
CA ALA A 613 13.06 -1.78 13.99
C ALA A 613 11.71 -2.08 14.64
N TYR A 614 10.81 -2.74 13.90
CA TYR A 614 9.52 -3.21 14.41
C TYR A 614 9.71 -4.15 15.61
N LEU A 615 10.61 -5.13 15.52
CA LEU A 615 10.87 -6.07 16.62
C LEU A 615 11.43 -5.38 17.87
N TYR A 616 12.27 -4.35 17.72
CA TYR A 616 12.74 -3.53 18.86
C TYR A 616 11.60 -2.74 19.48
N TYR A 617 10.76 -2.05 18.68
CA TYR A 617 9.65 -1.29 19.23
C TYR A 617 8.49 -2.15 19.76
N ARG A 618 8.31 -3.36 19.25
CA ARG A 618 7.42 -4.35 19.86
C ARG A 618 7.94 -4.81 21.23
N GLN A 619 9.26 -5.01 21.37
CA GLN A 619 9.85 -5.28 22.69
C GLN A 619 9.64 -4.11 23.64
N LEU A 620 9.73 -2.87 23.15
CA LEU A 620 9.43 -1.68 23.92
C LEU A 620 7.97 -1.67 24.41
N TYR A 621 7.01 -2.00 23.55
CA TYR A 621 5.61 -2.19 23.93
C TYR A 621 5.42 -3.27 25.00
N GLU A 622 6.09 -4.41 24.88
CA GLU A 622 6.02 -5.45 25.92
C GLU A 622 6.63 -4.97 27.24
N LEU A 623 7.69 -4.17 27.21
CA LEU A 623 8.28 -3.58 28.42
C LEU A 623 7.34 -2.57 29.09
N THR A 624 6.63 -1.73 28.31
CA THR A 624 5.73 -0.70 28.86
C THR A 624 4.53 -1.31 29.60
N LYS A 625 4.03 -2.48 29.18
CA LYS A 625 2.97 -3.23 29.90
C LYS A 625 3.33 -3.54 31.36
N TYR A 626 4.62 -3.67 31.67
CA TYR A 626 5.11 -3.97 33.02
C TYR A 626 5.65 -2.75 33.77
N LEU A 627 5.67 -1.58 33.15
CA LEU A 627 6.01 -0.35 33.86
C LEU A 627 4.88 -0.04 34.82
N PRO A 628 5.11 -0.04 36.15
CA PRO A 628 4.07 0.33 37.08
C PRO A 628 3.65 1.77 36.76
N LEU A 629 2.40 1.97 36.36
CA LEU A 629 1.75 3.27 36.40
C LEU A 629 1.65 3.65 37.87
N VAL A 630 2.73 4.19 38.42
CA VAL A 630 2.75 4.65 39.80
C VAL A 630 1.86 5.89 39.85
N THR A 631 0.56 5.71 40.15
CA THR A 631 -0.20 6.77 40.77
C THR A 631 0.52 7.07 42.09
N PRO A 632 0.96 8.32 42.34
CA PRO A 632 1.70 8.65 43.54
C PRO A 632 0.77 8.57 44.76
N THR A 633 0.53 7.36 45.25
CA THR A 633 -0.20 7.09 46.48
C THR A 633 0.82 6.88 47.60
N SER A 634 1.06 7.95 48.36
CA SER A 634 1.69 8.01 49.68
C SER A 634 2.58 6.82 50.11
N SER A 635 3.90 7.00 49.94
CA SER A 635 4.94 6.71 50.94
C SER A 635 5.13 5.29 51.52
N THR A 636 4.85 4.18 50.82
CA THR A 636 5.31 2.85 51.28
C THR A 636 6.38 2.23 50.36
N PRO A 637 7.61 1.93 50.86
CA PRO A 637 8.73 1.46 50.03
C PRO A 637 8.59 0.04 49.46
N LEU A 638 7.62 -0.76 49.89
CA LEU A 638 7.55 -2.18 49.53
C LEU A 638 6.96 -2.47 48.13
N GLY A 639 6.23 -1.51 47.53
CA GLY A 639 5.59 -1.70 46.21
C GLY A 639 6.56 -1.76 45.02
N TYR A 640 7.79 -1.25 45.18
CA TYR A 640 8.77 -1.13 44.08
C TYR A 640 9.53 -2.44 43.79
N LEU A 641 9.52 -3.42 44.69
CA LEU A 641 10.35 -4.63 44.58
C LEU A 641 9.72 -5.75 43.73
N LEU A 642 8.39 -5.83 43.63
CA LEU A 642 7.72 -6.88 42.86
C LEU A 642 7.89 -6.75 41.33
N PRO A 643 7.76 -5.55 40.73
CA PRO A 643 7.98 -5.38 39.28
C PRO A 643 9.42 -5.69 38.87
N LEU A 644 10.40 -5.32 39.72
CA LEU A 644 11.83 -5.61 39.50
C LEU A 644 12.14 -7.11 39.38
N ILE A 645 11.40 -7.97 40.11
CA ILE A 645 11.60 -9.43 40.07
C ILE A 645 11.08 -10.04 38.75
N LEU A 646 10.08 -9.42 38.11
CA LEU A 646 9.51 -9.88 36.84
C LEU A 646 10.28 -9.35 35.61
N ILE A 647 10.88 -8.16 35.71
CA ILE A 647 11.58 -7.50 34.59
C ILE A 647 13.00 -8.05 34.37
N ILE A 648 13.71 -8.46 35.44
CA ILE A 648 15.09 -8.97 35.36
C ILE A 648 15.23 -10.25 34.50
N PRO A 649 14.35 -11.26 34.59
CA PRO A 649 14.40 -12.43 33.71
C PRO A 649 14.26 -12.10 32.22
N ILE A 650 13.41 -11.11 31.87
CA ILE A 650 13.21 -10.63 30.50
C ILE A 650 14.50 -9.96 30.00
N ALA A 651 15.10 -9.08 30.80
CA ALA A 651 16.38 -8.43 30.49
C ALA A 651 17.54 -9.44 30.31
N ILE A 652 17.57 -10.51 31.11
CA ILE A 652 18.57 -11.59 30.98
C ILE A 652 18.33 -12.42 29.72
N PHE A 653 17.08 -12.64 29.33
CA PHE A 653 16.73 -13.35 28.09
C PHE A 653 17.14 -12.54 26.85
N ILE A 654 16.91 -11.22 26.87
CA ILE A 654 17.35 -10.26 25.83
C ILE A 654 18.88 -10.32 25.65
N ASN A 655 19.65 -10.36 26.74
CA ASN A 655 21.11 -10.41 26.66
C ASN A 655 21.66 -11.78 26.19
N LYS A 656 20.88 -12.86 26.27
CA LYS A 656 21.28 -14.20 25.81
C LYS A 656 21.10 -14.41 24.31
N LYS A 657 20.02 -13.87 23.71
CA LYS A 657 19.77 -13.97 22.26
C LYS A 657 20.86 -13.22 21.46
N ARG A 658 21.42 -12.14 22.02
CA ARG A 658 22.57 -11.37 21.48
C ARG A 658 23.90 -12.14 21.37
N ASN A 659 24.11 -13.20 22.14
CA ASN A 659 25.38 -13.95 22.12
C ASN A 659 25.36 -15.15 21.15
N HIS A 660 24.29 -15.31 20.37
CA HIS A 660 24.10 -16.42 19.45
C HIS A 660 23.85 -16.01 17.98
N LYS A 661 23.86 -14.71 17.67
CA LYS A 661 24.13 -14.15 16.35
C LYS A 661 25.46 -13.40 16.45
#